data_AF-A0A812J6H8-F1
#
_entry.id   AF-A0A812J6H8-F1
#
_cell.length_a   1.000
_cell.length_b   1.000
_cell.length_c   1.000
_cell.angle_alpha   90.00
_cell.angle_beta   90.00
_cell.angle_gamma   90.00
#
_symmetry.space_group_name_H-M   'P 1'
#
loop_
_entity.id
_entity.type
_entity.pdbx_description
1 polymer ?
#
loop_
_entity_poly.entity_id
_entity_poly.type
_entity_poly.pdbx_seq_one_letter_code
_entity_poly.pdbx_strand_id
1 'polypeptide(L)'
;MLSGFGDEPLVSEPGAGSGGDADPAKPPGPPPASAPPSKRKRESGSRGVKKADTGKACFVKSCEDDKLVGKKWCCRHNRLYDNLWTQAKKSNETFAVQQAMSTPESADQALSEFERDNPPHAKYARKTVVQWGQFKRTHVVVQCNRRRNGCKPYEWKQWLKRCEQKMGWSASDAKAKWNEYSKSQDIEKDMEGLNGSLRLWIPTIEATHNDTDRSRAFAFEEAGMQERDMDEDHRQVLMDHCLHSGKSANQADDNFLQGRVVNAAEKDDFPDLDLATPTKRKQLDDPASKDNPSPEDEKKRKRLEKLARGPAFEAHKATSVHRFKEKIQSFDNLMTAVGTKIQEAHAEMGGGGGDAVKISYRNAMEAGTALLELWRREVELPACEGKAEELTDLPEAVAAAQDAFRVKCELVKDLVQPVNNKLTCFTRAALGWFLAILEKTTCVYLLERIATEMKDHAAVIDQFAKGLQKVATDARNFQNQLKRKAQQDEAKKKREEDKKAASAATALAKAAAKKVKSGSKGGHEIFRVPADKWGQMTELSSPESVGDHIDEPWVLRSSSAVETWKNLDVVAMRLSEFASLYKKGASFKAEQRAQAIIAAKQGKEETSSLFAKFIPSDKMLDIEAVPGGTDFMANVWHFGYAPKLAGCWLAPNAAAMCRVLVMGQVSVIAFELSNVLDVLGDVTCDSMSEALLSLDQSSPNWSRLKGRMIEMRAGDVLWVPQGWVICEEVSSCLLCYGARKSVLIKTDAAKSNYAAAAGLLKRSGRDASKMQAVLDCYK
;
A
#
# COMPACT_ATOMS: atom_id res chain seq x y z
N MET A 1 -28.39 -19.48 -47.68
CA MET A 1 -27.74 -20.14 -48.82
C MET A 1 -26.30 -20.43 -48.44
N LEU A 2 -25.95 -21.72 -48.39
CA LEU A 2 -24.61 -22.37 -48.54
C LEU A 2 -23.43 -21.78 -47.73
N SER A 3 -22.95 -22.35 -46.62
CA SER A 3 -22.25 -23.66 -46.37
C SER A 3 -20.76 -23.68 -46.72
N GLY A 4 -19.93 -24.16 -45.78
CA GLY A 4 -18.57 -24.71 -46.01
C GLY A 4 -17.54 -24.25 -44.97
N PHE A 5 -17.35 -24.93 -43.83
CA PHE A 5 -16.51 -26.12 -43.57
C PHE A 5 -15.00 -25.94 -43.85
N GLY A 6 -14.17 -26.31 -42.86
CA GLY A 6 -12.74 -26.57 -43.07
C GLY A 6 -11.89 -26.64 -41.80
N ASP A 7 -12.10 -27.68 -41.00
CA ASP A 7 -11.28 -28.10 -39.85
C ASP A 7 -9.94 -28.74 -40.26
N GLU A 8 -8.94 -28.59 -39.35
CA GLU A 8 -7.85 -29.54 -39.02
C GLU A 8 -6.69 -29.83 -40.03
N PRO A 9 -5.58 -30.49 -39.61
CA PRO A 9 -4.75 -30.29 -38.42
C PRO A 9 -3.22 -30.35 -38.74
N LEU A 10 -2.38 -29.94 -37.78
CA LEU A 10 -0.90 -30.05 -37.84
C LEU A 10 -0.44 -31.41 -37.30
N VAL A 11 0.21 -32.20 -38.16
CA VAL A 11 0.87 -33.47 -37.88
C VAL A 11 2.34 -33.26 -37.48
N SER A 12 2.77 -34.12 -36.56
CA SER A 12 4.06 -34.26 -35.89
C SER A 12 5.17 -34.94 -36.69
N GLU A 13 6.41 -34.50 -36.41
CA GLU A 13 7.70 -35.26 -36.37
C GLU A 13 8.29 -35.85 -37.68
N PRO A 14 9.52 -36.42 -37.68
CA PRO A 14 10.83 -35.85 -37.30
C PRO A 14 11.89 -36.12 -38.42
N GLY A 15 13.11 -35.57 -38.33
CA GLY A 15 14.14 -35.94 -39.31
C GLY A 15 15.53 -35.38 -39.07
N ALA A 16 16.43 -36.27 -38.65
CA ALA A 16 17.88 -36.07 -38.60
C ALA A 16 18.48 -35.91 -40.00
N GLY A 17 19.59 -35.17 -40.13
CA GLY A 17 20.36 -35.13 -41.38
C GLY A 17 21.58 -34.22 -41.32
N SER A 18 22.73 -34.85 -41.45
CA SER A 18 24.12 -34.35 -41.44
C SER A 18 24.55 -33.56 -42.68
N GLY A 19 25.58 -32.72 -42.52
CA GLY A 19 26.41 -32.10 -43.56
C GLY A 19 26.65 -30.62 -43.21
N GLY A 20 27.84 -30.12 -42.87
CA GLY A 20 29.15 -30.40 -43.43
C GLY A 20 29.39 -29.45 -44.61
N ASP A 21 29.86 -28.21 -44.36
CA ASP A 21 30.79 -27.50 -45.25
C ASP A 21 31.25 -26.13 -44.72
N ALA A 22 32.57 -25.94 -44.85
CA ALA A 22 33.37 -24.73 -45.11
C ALA A 22 33.21 -23.44 -44.27
N ASP A 23 34.18 -23.24 -43.37
CA ASP A 23 34.64 -21.95 -42.83
C ASP A 23 35.20 -21.02 -43.93
N PRO A 24 34.84 -19.72 -43.97
CA PRO A 24 35.66 -18.70 -44.59
C PRO A 24 36.52 -17.94 -43.57
N ALA A 25 37.80 -17.84 -43.92
CA ALA A 25 38.92 -17.22 -43.24
C ALA A 25 38.64 -15.88 -42.53
N LYS A 26 39.14 -15.79 -41.30
CA LYS A 26 39.22 -14.58 -40.46
C LYS A 26 40.58 -13.90 -40.65
N PRO A 27 40.66 -12.57 -40.87
CA PRO A 27 41.94 -11.87 -41.08
C PRO A 27 42.74 -11.72 -39.77
N PRO A 28 44.09 -11.57 -39.86
CA PRO A 28 44.99 -11.66 -38.72
C PRO A 28 44.91 -10.42 -37.81
N GLY A 29 44.84 -10.67 -36.50
CA GLY A 29 44.91 -9.63 -35.47
C GLY A 29 46.34 -9.14 -35.20
N PRO A 30 46.50 -7.92 -34.64
CA PRO A 30 47.80 -7.30 -34.37
C PRO A 30 48.55 -7.96 -33.19
N PRO A 31 49.89 -7.79 -33.10
CA PRO A 31 50.75 -8.53 -32.19
C PRO A 31 50.54 -8.15 -30.70
N PRO A 32 50.83 -9.06 -29.76
CA PRO A 32 50.54 -8.87 -28.34
C PRO A 32 51.48 -7.85 -27.69
N ALA A 33 50.88 -6.93 -26.93
CA ALA A 33 51.59 -5.95 -26.11
C ALA A 33 52.37 -6.62 -24.98
N SER A 34 53.59 -6.14 -24.79
CA SER A 34 54.55 -6.46 -23.74
C SER A 34 53.96 -6.55 -22.33
N ALA A 35 54.30 -7.63 -21.62
CA ALA A 35 53.97 -7.86 -20.22
C ALA A 35 54.55 -6.76 -19.29
N PRO A 36 53.81 -6.32 -18.25
CA PRO A 36 54.34 -5.38 -17.27
C PRO A 36 55.29 -6.06 -16.27
N PRO A 37 56.25 -5.31 -15.69
CA PRO A 37 57.32 -5.87 -14.89
C PRO A 37 56.83 -6.42 -13.54
N SER A 38 57.32 -7.62 -13.24
CA SER A 38 57.24 -8.33 -11.96
C SER A 38 57.65 -7.43 -10.78
N LYS A 39 56.70 -7.16 -9.88
CA LYS A 39 56.95 -6.46 -8.61
C LYS A 39 57.70 -7.39 -7.66
N ARG A 40 58.96 -7.04 -7.38
CA ARG A 40 59.82 -7.66 -6.36
C ARG A 40 59.10 -7.77 -5.01
N LYS A 41 59.09 -8.99 -4.48
CA LYS A 41 58.68 -9.38 -3.13
C LYS A 41 59.64 -8.70 -2.13
N ARG A 42 59.12 -7.75 -1.33
CA ARG A 42 59.88 -7.05 -0.30
C ARG A 42 59.73 -7.83 1.01
N GLU A 43 60.85 -8.31 1.55
CA GLU A 43 60.91 -9.01 2.83
C GLU A 43 60.50 -8.10 3.99
N SER A 44 59.79 -8.69 4.97
CA SER A 44 59.29 -8.03 6.16
C SER A 44 60.41 -7.88 7.20
N GLY A 45 61.09 -6.72 7.18
CA GLY A 45 62.00 -6.33 8.26
C GLY A 45 61.22 -5.98 9.55
N SER A 46 61.52 -6.69 10.63
CA SER A 46 61.06 -6.43 11.99
C SER A 46 61.63 -5.11 12.52
N ARG A 47 60.91 -3.99 12.29
CA ARG A 47 61.25 -2.72 12.94
C ARG A 47 60.79 -2.77 14.40
N GLY A 48 61.76 -2.79 15.31
CA GLY A 48 61.57 -2.67 16.74
C GLY A 48 60.72 -1.45 17.10
N VAL A 49 59.62 -1.70 17.81
CA VAL A 49 58.75 -0.67 18.37
C VAL A 49 59.52 -0.01 19.52
N LYS A 50 59.94 1.24 19.35
CA LYS A 50 60.46 2.06 20.46
C LYS A 50 59.32 2.27 21.46
N LYS A 51 59.52 1.81 22.71
CA LYS A 51 58.62 2.09 23.84
C LYS A 51 58.47 3.60 24.02
N ALA A 52 57.25 4.04 24.31
CA ALA A 52 56.90 5.44 24.52
C ALA A 52 57.40 5.98 25.86
N ASP A 53 57.54 7.31 25.94
CA ASP A 53 57.67 8.02 27.22
C ASP A 53 56.59 7.52 28.20
N THR A 54 57.08 6.97 29.29
CA THR A 54 56.32 6.33 30.37
C THR A 54 55.24 7.26 30.92
N GLY A 55 53.99 6.77 30.97
CA GLY A 55 52.96 7.34 31.85
C GLY A 55 51.68 7.86 31.19
N LYS A 56 51.39 7.57 29.92
CA LYS A 56 50.08 7.91 29.31
C LYS A 56 49.35 6.64 28.88
N ALA A 57 48.34 6.26 29.66
CA ALA A 57 47.43 5.16 29.39
C ALA A 57 46.71 5.33 28.03
N CYS A 58 46.24 4.20 27.50
CA CYS A 58 45.38 4.13 26.33
C CYS A 58 44.14 5.02 26.48
N PHE A 59 43.65 5.59 25.37
CA PHE A 59 42.44 6.42 25.37
C PHE A 59 41.15 5.64 25.66
N VAL A 60 41.18 4.31 25.58
CA VAL A 60 40.07 3.42 25.94
C VAL A 60 39.95 3.35 27.46
N LYS A 61 38.78 3.68 28.01
CA LYS A 61 38.57 3.82 29.46
C LYS A 61 38.92 2.57 30.27
N SER A 62 38.57 1.38 29.77
CA SER A 62 38.86 0.10 30.42
C SER A 62 40.31 -0.41 30.25
N CYS A 63 41.15 0.32 29.51
CA CYS A 63 42.46 -0.16 29.09
C CYS A 63 43.59 0.52 29.86
N GLU A 64 44.30 -0.26 30.68
CA GLU A 64 45.44 0.20 31.47
C GLU A 64 46.77 0.18 30.70
N ASP A 65 46.80 -0.36 29.48
CA ASP A 65 48.01 -0.44 28.66
C ASP A 65 48.52 0.95 28.24
N ASP A 66 49.85 1.10 28.18
CA ASP A 66 50.48 2.29 27.62
C ASP A 66 50.14 2.48 26.13
N LYS A 67 49.86 3.72 25.74
CA LYS A 67 49.63 4.07 24.34
C LYS A 67 50.92 4.03 23.52
N LEU A 68 50.80 3.75 22.22
CA LEU A 68 51.94 3.84 21.29
C LEU A 68 52.39 5.30 21.09
N VAL A 69 53.69 5.53 20.86
CA VAL A 69 54.26 6.86 20.59
C VAL A 69 53.48 7.55 19.46
N GLY A 70 52.96 8.75 19.73
CA GLY A 70 52.22 9.55 18.75
C GLY A 70 50.84 9.03 18.40
N LYS A 71 50.32 8.02 19.13
CA LYS A 71 48.97 7.47 18.93
C LYS A 71 48.11 7.65 20.19
N LYS A 72 46.80 7.56 20.00
CA LYS A 72 45.81 7.56 21.09
C LYS A 72 45.67 6.19 21.76
N TRP A 73 46.08 5.13 21.09
CA TRP A 73 45.75 3.75 21.44
C TRP A 73 46.99 2.94 21.83
N CYS A 74 46.83 1.92 22.68
CA CYS A 74 47.82 0.87 22.86
C CYS A 74 47.95 -0.01 21.61
N CYS A 75 48.90 -0.95 21.58
CA CYS A 75 49.12 -1.82 20.42
C CYS A 75 47.85 -2.60 20.01
N ARG A 76 47.11 -3.15 20.98
CA ARG A 76 45.86 -3.89 20.76
C ARG A 76 44.77 -3.01 20.16
N HIS A 77 44.44 -1.91 20.82
CA HIS A 77 43.37 -1.00 20.38
C HIS A 77 43.71 -0.27 19.08
N ASN A 78 44.99 0.02 18.80
CA ASN A 78 45.39 0.60 17.52
C ASN A 78 45.08 -0.36 16.36
N ARG A 79 45.32 -1.67 16.54
CA ARG A 79 45.01 -2.68 15.52
C ARG A 79 43.50 -2.82 15.29
N LEU A 80 42.70 -2.76 16.35
CA LEU A 80 41.23 -2.80 16.26
C LEU A 80 40.70 -1.55 15.54
N TYR A 81 41.17 -0.37 15.93
CA TYR A 81 40.84 0.90 15.29
C TYR A 81 41.19 0.91 13.79
N ASP A 82 42.42 0.50 13.42
CA ASP A 82 42.84 0.49 12.01
C ASP A 82 41.97 -0.46 11.16
N ASN A 83 41.55 -1.59 11.72
CA ASN A 83 40.64 -2.53 11.06
C ASN A 83 39.23 -1.96 10.90
N LEU A 84 38.67 -1.40 11.96
CA LEU A 84 37.35 -0.76 11.95
C LEU A 84 37.34 0.42 10.96
N TRP A 85 38.38 1.24 10.96
CA TRP A 85 38.58 2.37 10.05
C TRP A 85 38.67 1.94 8.59
N THR A 86 39.35 0.82 8.32
CA THR A 86 39.44 0.25 6.97
C THR A 86 38.08 -0.25 6.47
N GLN A 87 37.27 -0.88 7.34
CA GLN A 87 35.90 -1.25 6.98
C GLN A 87 35.05 0.01 6.73
N ALA A 88 35.17 1.03 7.58
CA ALA A 88 34.42 2.29 7.43
C ALA A 88 34.73 3.00 6.11
N LYS A 89 36.01 3.05 5.69
CA LYS A 89 36.41 3.59 4.38
C LYS A 89 35.79 2.84 3.21
N LYS A 90 35.68 1.51 3.29
CA LYS A 90 35.05 0.70 2.24
C LYS A 90 33.54 0.92 2.15
N SER A 91 32.90 1.20 3.28
CA SER A 91 31.45 1.45 3.37
C SER A 91 31.05 2.92 3.29
N ASN A 92 32.02 3.85 3.20
CA ASN A 92 31.84 5.30 3.27
C ASN A 92 31.20 5.79 4.59
N GLU A 93 31.55 5.17 5.72
CA GLU A 93 30.97 5.41 7.06
C GLU A 93 32.02 5.98 8.05
N THR A 94 32.99 6.74 7.54
CA THR A 94 34.12 7.24 8.35
C THR A 94 33.69 8.22 9.44
N PHE A 95 32.60 8.97 9.24
CA PHE A 95 32.07 9.92 10.21
C PHE A 95 31.56 9.21 11.49
N ALA A 96 30.80 8.13 11.34
CA ALA A 96 30.29 7.34 12.47
C ALA A 96 31.43 6.80 13.34
N VAL A 97 32.53 6.33 12.73
CA VAL A 97 33.72 5.89 13.48
C VAL A 97 34.44 7.06 14.15
N GLN A 98 34.54 8.23 13.52
CA GLN A 98 35.13 9.40 14.18
C GLN A 98 34.34 9.82 15.42
N GLN A 99 33.01 9.81 15.32
CA GLN A 99 32.12 10.14 16.43
C GLN A 99 32.23 9.10 17.55
N ALA A 100 32.20 7.80 17.21
CA ALA A 100 32.38 6.72 18.19
C ALA A 100 33.77 6.73 18.85
N MET A 101 34.79 7.31 18.22
CA MET A 101 36.16 7.42 18.77
C MET A 101 36.46 8.79 19.39
N SER A 102 35.44 9.63 19.57
CA SER A 102 35.60 10.98 20.09
C SER A 102 35.73 11.03 21.62
N THR A 103 35.07 10.13 22.35
CA THR A 103 35.15 10.03 23.82
C THR A 103 35.75 8.69 24.27
N PRO A 104 36.41 8.63 25.45
CA PRO A 104 36.98 7.40 25.99
C PRO A 104 35.96 6.27 26.17
N GLU A 105 34.76 6.59 26.67
CA GLU A 105 33.67 5.64 26.90
C GLU A 105 33.11 5.06 25.59
N SER A 106 32.85 5.91 24.59
CA SER A 106 32.31 5.44 23.32
C SER A 106 33.33 4.62 22.55
N ALA A 107 34.61 5.00 22.64
CA ALA A 107 35.70 4.24 22.03
C ALA A 107 35.86 2.86 22.69
N ASP A 108 35.69 2.79 24.01
CA ASP A 108 35.74 1.53 24.77
C ASP A 108 34.63 0.57 24.35
N GLN A 109 33.38 1.06 24.30
CA GLN A 109 32.25 0.26 23.83
C GLN A 109 32.44 -0.20 22.38
N ALA A 110 32.77 0.72 21.47
CA ALA A 110 32.92 0.44 20.05
C ALA A 110 34.02 -0.57 19.74
N LEU A 111 35.19 -0.43 20.40
CA LEU A 111 36.31 -1.35 20.20
C LEU A 111 36.08 -2.69 20.87
N SER A 112 35.41 -2.73 22.04
CA SER A 112 35.06 -3.97 22.74
C SER A 112 34.04 -4.81 21.98
N GLU A 113 32.99 -4.19 21.43
CA GLU A 113 32.01 -4.87 20.57
C GLU A 113 32.67 -5.37 19.29
N PHE A 114 33.49 -4.54 18.64
CA PHE A 114 34.20 -4.95 17.44
C PHE A 114 35.17 -6.12 17.70
N GLU A 115 35.84 -6.13 18.85
CA GLU A 115 36.71 -7.22 19.28
C GLU A 115 35.93 -8.49 19.63
N ARG A 116 34.76 -8.37 20.27
CA ARG A 116 33.87 -9.51 20.55
C ARG A 116 33.46 -10.21 19.26
N ASP A 117 33.14 -9.45 18.22
CA ASP A 117 32.72 -9.98 16.92
C ASP A 117 33.91 -10.39 16.03
N ASN A 118 35.11 -9.88 16.33
CA ASN A 118 36.34 -10.13 15.58
C ASN A 118 37.52 -10.43 16.52
N PRO A 119 37.47 -11.56 17.26
CA PRO A 119 38.43 -11.82 18.30
C PRO A 119 39.85 -11.98 17.73
N PRO A 120 40.90 -11.51 18.42
CA PRO A 120 42.26 -11.47 17.90
C PRO A 120 42.85 -12.86 17.59
N HIS A 121 42.32 -13.91 18.23
CA HIS A 121 42.73 -15.30 18.01
C HIS A 121 42.08 -15.94 16.76
N ALA A 122 41.02 -15.36 16.19
CA ALA A 122 40.32 -15.89 15.00
C ALA A 122 41.03 -15.50 13.69
N LYS A 123 42.33 -15.81 13.58
CA LYS A 123 43.22 -15.41 12.47
C LYS A 123 42.73 -15.85 11.07
N TYR A 124 41.92 -16.91 10.98
CA TYR A 124 41.39 -17.47 9.73
C TYR A 124 39.89 -17.27 9.53
N ALA A 125 39.18 -16.66 10.48
CA ALA A 125 37.77 -16.33 10.30
C ALA A 125 37.65 -15.07 9.43
N ARG A 126 36.68 -15.06 8.50
CA ARG A 126 36.31 -13.82 7.82
C ARG A 126 35.78 -12.85 8.87
N LYS A 127 36.35 -11.64 8.90
CA LYS A 127 35.88 -10.58 9.78
C LYS A 127 34.42 -10.29 9.50
N THR A 128 33.64 -10.22 10.56
CA THR A 128 32.22 -9.88 10.50
C THR A 128 32.08 -8.44 10.01
N VAL A 129 31.14 -8.21 9.09
CA VAL A 129 30.86 -6.87 8.58
C VAL A 129 30.20 -6.07 9.70
N VAL A 130 30.75 -4.89 9.97
CA VAL A 130 30.23 -4.00 11.02
C VAL A 130 28.85 -3.49 10.63
N GLN A 131 27.89 -3.60 11.55
CA GLN A 131 26.59 -2.96 11.42
C GLN A 131 26.71 -1.49 11.82
N TRP A 132 26.88 -0.60 10.84
CA TRP A 132 27.14 0.81 11.09
C TRP A 132 26.02 1.55 11.84
N GLY A 133 24.79 1.02 11.83
CA GLY A 133 23.65 1.59 12.57
C GLY A 133 23.86 1.63 14.09
N GLN A 134 24.69 0.74 14.65
CA GLN A 134 24.97 0.74 16.10
C GLN A 134 25.77 1.97 16.57
N PHE A 135 26.43 2.67 15.64
CA PHE A 135 27.20 3.89 15.93
C PHE A 135 26.40 5.17 15.66
N LYS A 136 25.16 5.05 15.17
CA LYS A 136 24.30 6.16 14.81
C LYS A 136 23.36 6.48 15.97
N ARG A 137 23.09 7.76 16.21
CA ARG A 137 22.14 8.18 17.25
C ARG A 137 20.72 8.00 16.74
N THR A 138 19.92 7.24 17.48
CA THR A 138 18.49 7.11 17.21
C THR A 138 17.71 8.04 18.12
N HIS A 139 17.07 9.04 17.54
CA HIS A 139 16.12 9.92 18.23
C HIS A 139 14.74 9.29 18.16
N VAL A 140 14.16 8.93 19.30
CA VAL A 140 12.82 8.32 19.35
C VAL A 140 11.87 9.22 20.12
N VAL A 141 10.77 9.61 19.46
CA VAL A 141 9.63 10.26 20.10
C VAL A 141 8.44 9.32 20.07
N VAL A 142 8.00 8.89 21.25
CA VAL A 142 6.81 8.06 21.40
C VAL A 142 5.64 8.94 21.76
N GLN A 143 4.68 9.06 20.84
CA GLN A 143 3.38 9.64 21.13
C GLN A 143 2.44 8.52 21.59
N CYS A 144 1.87 8.64 22.78
CA CYS A 144 0.80 7.75 23.24
C CYS A 144 -0.52 8.51 23.17
N ASN A 145 -1.42 8.10 22.28
CA ASN A 145 -2.79 8.57 22.27
C ASN A 145 -3.63 7.55 23.04
N ARG A 146 -4.00 7.92 24.28
CA ARG A 146 -4.84 7.10 25.15
C ARG A 146 -6.30 7.42 24.88
N ARG A 147 -7.01 6.53 24.19
CA ARG A 147 -8.47 6.60 24.10
C ARG A 147 -9.08 5.92 25.32
N ARG A 148 -9.63 6.72 26.23
CA ARG A 148 -10.34 6.24 27.42
C ARG A 148 -11.79 5.91 27.06
N ASN A 149 -12.04 4.67 26.62
CA ASN A 149 -13.41 4.20 26.43
C ASN A 149 -14.14 4.21 27.78
N GLY A 150 -15.28 4.92 27.85
CA GLY A 150 -16.07 5.06 29.08
C GLY A 150 -15.97 6.42 29.78
N CYS A 151 -15.36 7.44 29.15
CA CYS A 151 -15.53 8.83 29.59
C CYS A 151 -16.79 9.43 28.95
N LYS A 152 -17.56 10.24 29.70
CA LYS A 152 -18.67 11.02 29.16
C LYS A 152 -18.42 12.50 29.38
N PRO A 153 -18.79 13.35 28.41
CA PRO A 153 -18.66 14.79 28.59
C PRO A 153 -19.73 15.27 29.58
N TYR A 154 -19.31 16.05 30.56
CA TYR A 154 -20.20 16.71 31.50
C TYR A 154 -19.90 18.20 31.55
N GLU A 155 -20.96 19.01 31.57
CA GLU A 155 -20.90 20.37 32.09
C GLU A 155 -21.08 20.36 33.62
N TRP A 156 -20.66 21.43 34.30
CA TRP A 156 -20.74 21.54 35.76
C TRP A 156 -22.14 21.19 36.31
N LYS A 157 -23.20 21.71 35.71
CA LYS A 157 -24.59 21.44 36.14
C LYS A 157 -25.00 19.98 35.92
N GLN A 158 -24.54 19.37 34.82
CA GLN A 158 -24.84 17.97 34.49
C GLN A 158 -24.09 17.01 35.42
N TRP A 159 -22.82 17.32 35.72
CA TRP A 159 -22.02 16.60 36.70
C TRP A 159 -22.65 16.64 38.09
N LEU A 160 -23.03 17.83 38.56
CA LEU A 160 -23.69 18.02 39.85
C LEU A 160 -24.95 17.15 39.97
N LYS A 161 -25.84 17.23 38.96
CA LYS A 161 -27.07 16.43 38.91
C LYS A 161 -26.78 14.92 38.94
N ARG A 162 -25.75 14.47 38.23
CA ARG A 162 -25.34 13.05 38.25
C ARG A 162 -24.84 12.64 39.64
N CYS A 163 -23.98 13.44 40.27
CA CYS A 163 -23.46 13.17 41.59
C CYS A 163 -24.59 13.04 42.63
N GLU A 164 -25.55 13.95 42.62
CA GLU A 164 -26.68 13.92 43.55
C GLU A 164 -27.61 12.73 43.28
N GLN A 165 -28.01 12.51 42.03
CA GLN A 165 -29.05 11.54 41.69
C GLN A 165 -28.56 10.10 41.59
N LYS A 166 -27.36 9.88 41.03
CA LYS A 166 -26.83 8.54 40.79
C LYS A 166 -25.83 8.09 41.83
N MET A 167 -24.97 8.99 42.30
CA MET A 167 -23.89 8.65 43.22
C MET A 167 -24.27 8.89 44.69
N GLY A 168 -25.35 9.62 44.95
CA GLY A 168 -25.76 10.01 46.31
C GLY A 168 -24.79 10.97 47.00
N TRP A 169 -23.98 11.72 46.22
CA TRP A 169 -23.00 12.65 46.77
C TRP A 169 -23.63 13.99 47.12
N SER A 170 -23.09 14.66 48.13
CA SER A 170 -23.49 16.05 48.44
C SER A 170 -23.01 17.01 47.35
N ALA A 171 -23.71 18.14 47.19
CA ALA A 171 -23.32 19.19 46.26
C ALA A 171 -21.90 19.74 46.52
N SER A 172 -21.49 19.75 47.80
CA SER A 172 -20.14 20.17 48.21
C SER A 172 -19.07 19.21 47.68
N ASP A 173 -19.29 17.89 47.83
CA ASP A 173 -18.35 16.87 47.39
C ASP A 173 -18.25 16.81 45.86
N ALA A 174 -19.39 16.95 45.17
CA ALA A 174 -19.44 17.04 43.71
C ALA A 174 -18.62 18.24 43.19
N LYS A 175 -18.67 19.38 43.89
CA LYS A 175 -17.91 20.59 43.57
C LYS A 175 -16.42 20.42 43.81
N ALA A 176 -16.05 19.81 44.93
CA ALA A 176 -14.65 19.49 45.22
C ALA A 176 -14.06 18.59 44.12
N LYS A 177 -14.77 17.52 43.74
CA LYS A 177 -14.30 16.58 42.70
C LYS A 177 -14.25 17.20 41.31
N TRP A 178 -15.22 18.04 40.94
CA TRP A 178 -15.17 18.79 39.69
C TRP A 178 -13.96 19.72 39.62
N ASN A 179 -13.68 20.45 40.70
CA ASN A 179 -12.51 21.33 40.76
C ASN A 179 -11.20 20.52 40.63
N GLU A 180 -11.13 19.34 41.24
CA GLU A 180 -10.02 18.41 41.07
C GLU A 180 -9.85 17.99 39.60
N TYR A 181 -10.93 17.51 38.95
CA TYR A 181 -10.88 17.13 37.52
C TYR A 181 -10.58 18.30 36.59
N SER A 182 -11.09 19.49 36.89
CA SER A 182 -10.83 20.70 36.11
C SER A 182 -9.35 21.12 36.16
N LYS A 183 -8.60 20.70 37.19
CA LYS A 183 -7.16 20.96 37.35
C LYS A 183 -6.29 19.82 36.83
N SER A 184 -6.81 18.59 36.79
CA SER A 184 -6.06 17.43 36.28
C SER A 184 -5.67 17.60 34.81
N GLN A 185 -4.45 17.23 34.45
CA GLN A 185 -3.99 17.16 33.05
C GLN A 185 -4.47 15.88 32.36
N ASP A 186 -4.89 14.88 33.13
CA ASP A 186 -5.31 13.56 32.63
C ASP A 186 -6.76 13.53 32.14
N ILE A 187 -7.53 14.60 32.38
CA ILE A 187 -8.92 14.75 31.97
C ILE A 187 -8.98 15.67 30.77
N GLU A 188 -9.55 15.18 29.68
CA GLU A 188 -9.79 15.97 28.47
C GLU A 188 -10.83 17.06 28.74
N LYS A 189 -10.58 18.25 28.18
CA LYS A 189 -11.37 19.46 28.41
C LYS A 189 -11.58 20.15 27.08
N ASP A 190 -12.81 20.61 26.87
CA ASP A 190 -13.15 21.43 25.72
C ASP A 190 -14.11 22.56 26.14
N MET A 191 -14.32 23.52 25.23
CA MET A 191 -15.23 24.66 25.41
C MET A 191 -16.48 24.50 24.54
N GLU A 192 -16.88 23.26 24.22
CA GLU A 192 -18.04 22.96 23.37
C GLU A 192 -19.34 22.73 24.17
N GLY A 193 -19.34 23.08 25.46
CA GLY A 193 -20.58 23.09 26.24
C GLY A 193 -21.53 24.20 25.81
N LEU A 194 -22.76 24.17 26.33
CA LEU A 194 -23.79 25.16 26.04
C LEU A 194 -23.26 26.58 26.33
N ASN A 195 -23.32 27.46 25.33
CA ASN A 195 -22.79 28.83 25.38
C ASN A 195 -21.27 28.91 25.62
N GLY A 196 -20.50 27.93 25.15
CA GLY A 196 -19.05 27.91 25.31
C GLY A 196 -18.60 27.53 26.72
N SER A 197 -19.47 26.90 27.52
CA SER A 197 -19.12 26.48 28.88
C SER A 197 -18.10 25.34 28.87
N LEU A 198 -17.20 25.35 29.84
CA LEU A 198 -16.21 24.29 30.04
C LEU A 198 -16.89 22.92 30.23
N ARG A 199 -16.47 21.94 29.41
CA ARG A 199 -16.92 20.56 29.44
C ARG A 199 -15.74 19.66 29.81
N LEU A 200 -15.95 18.74 30.74
CA LEU A 200 -14.94 17.79 31.20
C LEU A 200 -15.35 16.36 30.79
N TRP A 201 -14.42 15.59 30.23
CA TRP A 201 -14.62 14.19 29.87
C TRP A 201 -14.31 13.30 31.07
N ILE A 202 -15.31 13.07 31.92
CA ILE A 202 -15.13 12.38 33.19
C ILE A 202 -15.43 10.88 33.03
N PRO A 203 -14.57 9.97 33.52
CA PRO A 203 -14.82 8.53 33.52
C PRO A 203 -16.13 8.17 34.24
N THR A 204 -17.01 7.40 33.59
CA THR A 204 -18.19 6.86 34.28
C THR A 204 -17.81 5.62 35.09
N ILE A 205 -17.99 5.71 36.41
CA ILE A 205 -17.69 4.67 37.41
C ILE A 205 -18.40 3.32 37.12
N GLU A 206 -19.46 3.34 36.32
CA GLU A 206 -20.26 2.15 35.96
C GLU A 206 -19.64 1.31 34.82
N ALA A 207 -18.59 1.80 34.14
CA ALA A 207 -17.96 1.11 33.00
C ALA A 207 -16.58 0.56 33.37
N THR A 208 -16.31 -0.70 33.03
CA THR A 208 -14.95 -1.25 33.05
C THR A 208 -14.08 -0.51 32.04
N HIS A 209 -13.03 0.17 32.51
CA HIS A 209 -12.14 0.94 31.64
C HIS A 209 -11.25 0.02 30.82
N ASN A 210 -11.54 -0.08 29.52
CA ASN A 210 -10.60 -0.62 28.54
C ASN A 210 -9.89 0.57 27.88
N ASP A 211 -8.84 1.06 28.53
CA ASP A 211 -7.97 2.06 27.94
C ASP A 211 -7.29 1.46 26.72
N THR A 212 -7.52 2.06 25.55
CA THR A 212 -6.81 1.66 24.34
C THR A 212 -5.70 2.67 24.12
N ASP A 213 -4.49 2.29 24.55
CA ASP A 213 -3.28 3.05 24.29
C ASP A 213 -2.84 2.76 22.85
N ARG A 214 -2.97 3.76 21.98
CA ARG A 214 -2.34 3.73 20.65
C ARG A 214 -1.06 4.53 20.72
N SER A 215 0.08 3.84 20.85
CA SER A 215 1.38 4.46 20.74
C SER A 215 1.87 4.48 19.28
N ARG A 216 2.41 5.62 18.86
CA ARG A 216 3.22 5.75 17.65
C ARG A 216 4.61 6.22 18.06
N ALA A 217 5.61 5.41 17.74
CA ALA A 217 7.01 5.80 17.89
C ALA A 217 7.51 6.34 16.54
N PHE A 218 7.98 7.58 16.56
CA PHE A 218 8.76 8.16 15.47
C PHE A 218 10.22 7.98 15.83
N ALA A 219 10.96 7.19 15.05
CA ALA A 219 12.39 6.99 15.23
C ALA A 219 13.13 7.59 14.03
N PHE A 220 14.12 8.43 14.31
CA PHE A 220 15.04 8.98 13.33
C PHE A 220 16.45 8.53 13.66
N GLU A 221 17.14 7.93 12.69
CA GLU A 221 18.52 7.46 12.82
C GLU A 221 19.44 8.45 12.10
N GLU A 222 20.27 9.19 12.84
CA GLU A 222 21.28 10.10 12.26
C GLU A 222 22.19 9.32 11.30
N ALA A 223 22.45 9.83 10.10
CA ALA A 223 23.16 9.16 9.00
C ALA A 223 22.51 7.85 8.49
N GLY A 224 21.25 7.58 8.82
CA GLY A 224 20.49 6.46 8.26
C GLY A 224 20.36 6.54 6.74
N MET A 225 19.87 5.48 6.09
CA MET A 225 19.64 5.48 4.63
C MET A 225 18.68 6.60 4.18
N GLN A 226 17.90 7.15 5.13
CA GLN A 226 17.00 8.28 4.98
C GLN A 226 17.74 9.62 4.81
N GLU A 227 18.93 9.79 5.41
CA GLU A 227 19.78 10.99 5.27
C GLU A 227 20.66 10.96 4.02
N ARG A 228 20.80 9.79 3.36
CA ARG A 228 21.57 9.69 2.12
C ARG A 228 20.91 10.60 1.09
N ASP A 229 21.62 11.67 0.74
CA ASP A 229 21.23 12.71 -0.22
C ASP A 229 20.29 13.82 0.31
N MET A 230 20.15 13.98 1.63
CA MET A 230 19.55 15.18 2.24
C MET A 230 20.60 16.26 2.47
N ASP A 231 20.26 17.52 2.20
CA ASP A 231 21.07 18.68 2.62
C ASP A 231 20.84 18.99 4.11
N GLU A 232 21.73 19.81 4.67
CA GLU A 232 21.74 20.13 6.11
C GLU A 232 20.45 20.83 6.56
N ASP A 233 19.82 21.64 5.69
CA ASP A 233 18.58 22.34 5.99
C ASP A 233 17.40 21.36 6.09
N HIS A 234 17.29 20.40 5.16
CA HIS A 234 16.28 19.34 5.26
C HIS A 234 16.54 18.43 6.47
N ARG A 235 17.80 18.18 6.82
CA ARG A 235 18.17 17.44 8.03
C ARG A 235 17.66 18.15 9.28
N GLN A 236 17.87 19.45 9.37
CA GLN A 236 17.40 20.26 10.48
C GLN A 236 15.87 20.30 10.56
N VAL A 237 15.18 20.42 9.42
CA VAL A 237 13.70 20.37 9.37
C VAL A 237 13.16 19.00 9.80
N LEU A 238 13.82 17.90 9.44
CA LEU A 238 13.39 16.55 9.85
C LEU A 238 13.64 16.29 11.34
N MET A 239 14.77 16.76 11.87
CA MET A 239 15.04 16.77 13.31
C MET A 239 14.02 17.64 14.04
N ASP A 240 13.76 18.85 13.56
CA ASP A 240 12.78 19.76 14.15
C ASP A 240 11.38 19.17 14.09
N HIS A 241 10.99 18.50 13.01
CA HIS A 241 9.73 17.77 12.93
C HIS A 241 9.69 16.64 13.96
N CYS A 242 10.72 15.80 14.05
CA CYS A 242 10.76 14.74 15.08
C CYS A 242 10.69 15.32 16.51
N LEU A 243 11.33 16.46 16.77
CA LEU A 243 11.41 17.08 18.10
C LEU A 243 10.18 17.95 18.45
N HIS A 244 9.49 18.55 17.46
CA HIS A 244 8.45 19.56 17.68
C HIS A 244 7.04 19.14 17.24
N SER A 245 6.87 18.09 16.41
CA SER A 245 5.55 17.57 16.01
C SER A 245 4.72 17.01 17.18
N GLY A 246 5.30 16.92 18.38
CA GLY A 246 4.59 16.54 19.61
C GLY A 246 3.74 17.63 20.26
N LYS A 247 3.77 18.90 19.80
CA LYS A 247 3.19 20.02 20.58
C LYS A 247 1.87 20.62 20.07
N SER A 248 1.43 20.37 18.82
CA SER A 248 0.19 21.03 18.31
C SER A 248 -0.74 20.19 17.43
N ALA A 249 -0.46 18.90 17.23
CA ALA A 249 -1.22 18.05 16.30
C ALA A 249 -2.63 17.62 16.78
N ASN A 250 -3.07 18.00 17.98
CA ASN A 250 -4.38 17.59 18.51
C ASN A 250 -5.58 18.22 17.79
N GLN A 251 -5.42 19.26 16.95
CA GLN A 251 -6.56 19.89 16.25
C GLN A 251 -6.69 19.54 14.77
N ALA A 252 -5.61 19.11 14.10
CA ALA A 252 -5.65 18.87 12.66
C ALA A 252 -6.10 17.44 12.29
N ASP A 253 -5.83 16.45 13.15
CA ASP A 253 -6.05 15.03 12.83
C ASP A 253 -7.47 14.51 13.15
N ASP A 254 -8.22 15.17 14.04
CA ASP A 254 -9.59 14.73 14.37
C ASP A 254 -10.57 14.90 13.18
N ASN A 255 -10.30 15.85 12.28
CA ASN A 255 -11.08 16.05 11.07
C ASN A 255 -10.76 15.02 9.96
N PHE A 256 -9.64 14.30 10.03
CA PHE A 256 -9.24 13.34 9.00
C PHE A 256 -9.70 11.91 9.32
N LEU A 257 -9.81 11.55 10.60
CA LEU A 257 -10.21 10.20 11.04
C LEU A 257 -11.70 10.05 11.35
N GLN A 258 -12.44 11.15 11.54
CA GLN A 258 -13.89 11.11 11.62
C GLN A 258 -14.48 11.25 10.21
N GLY A 259 -14.57 10.12 9.49
CA GLY A 259 -15.34 10.03 8.25
C GLY A 259 -16.77 10.46 8.50
N ARG A 260 -17.08 11.74 8.23
CA ARG A 260 -18.43 12.30 8.30
C ARG A 260 -19.22 11.75 7.12
N VAL A 261 -19.81 10.58 7.30
CA VAL A 261 -20.85 10.06 6.41
C VAL A 261 -22.11 10.89 6.70
N VAL A 262 -22.42 11.83 5.81
CA VAL A 262 -23.72 12.47 5.78
C VAL A 262 -24.66 11.51 5.04
N ASN A 263 -25.60 10.94 5.80
CA ASN A 263 -26.79 10.18 5.38
C ASN A 263 -26.59 8.73 4.90
N ALA A 264 -26.83 7.76 5.80
CA ALA A 264 -27.69 6.59 5.55
C ALA A 264 -28.00 5.89 6.89
N ALA A 265 -29.26 5.51 7.07
CA ALA A 265 -29.85 4.99 8.30
C ALA A 265 -29.81 3.45 8.37
N GLU A 266 -29.69 2.95 9.62
CA GLU A 266 -30.13 1.63 10.14
C GLU A 266 -29.58 0.35 9.45
N LYS A 267 -29.33 -0.80 10.08
CA LYS A 267 -29.48 -1.40 11.43
C LYS A 267 -28.65 -2.69 11.36
N ASP A 268 -27.94 -3.09 12.41
CA ASP A 268 -27.59 -4.50 12.61
C ASP A 268 -27.32 -4.76 14.10
N ASP A 269 -28.23 -5.53 14.71
CA ASP A 269 -28.11 -6.10 16.05
C ASP A 269 -27.49 -7.51 15.94
N PHE A 270 -26.34 -7.73 16.57
CA PHE A 270 -25.86 -9.07 16.93
C PHE A 270 -25.32 -9.03 18.37
N PRO A 271 -25.82 -9.88 19.30
CA PRO A 271 -25.21 -10.01 20.61
C PRO A 271 -24.03 -10.99 20.57
N ASP A 272 -22.91 -10.53 21.11
CA ASP A 272 -21.72 -11.31 21.44
C ASP A 272 -22.08 -12.47 22.38
N LEU A 273 -21.68 -13.69 22.02
CA LEU A 273 -21.76 -14.88 22.86
C LEU A 273 -20.36 -15.21 23.38
N ASP A 274 -20.11 -14.82 24.63
CA ASP A 274 -18.92 -15.20 25.40
C ASP A 274 -18.86 -16.74 25.60
N LEU A 275 -17.73 -17.32 25.20
CA LEU A 275 -17.38 -18.72 25.41
C LEU A 275 -17.00 -18.98 26.87
N ALA A 276 -17.97 -19.43 27.67
CA ALA A 276 -17.69 -20.03 28.98
C ALA A 276 -17.15 -21.47 28.82
N THR A 277 -16.01 -21.76 29.44
CA THR A 277 -15.38 -23.08 29.49
C THR A 277 -16.14 -24.01 30.44
N PRO A 278 -16.30 -25.33 30.16
CA PRO A 278 -17.12 -26.20 31.01
C PRO A 278 -16.37 -26.65 32.27
N THR A 279 -17.04 -26.50 33.41
CA THR A 279 -16.63 -27.01 34.72
C THR A 279 -16.66 -28.55 34.75
N LYS A 280 -15.67 -29.13 35.46
CA LYS A 280 -15.44 -30.58 35.64
C LYS A 280 -16.72 -31.40 35.90
N ARG A 281 -16.93 -32.41 35.06
CA ARG A 281 -17.96 -33.46 35.20
C ARG A 281 -17.63 -34.33 36.43
N LYS A 282 -18.53 -34.40 37.41
CA LYS A 282 -18.48 -35.43 38.48
C LYS A 282 -18.58 -36.81 37.84
N GLN A 283 -17.68 -37.72 38.21
CA GLN A 283 -17.82 -39.14 37.94
C GLN A 283 -19.14 -39.65 38.56
N LEU A 284 -19.91 -40.39 37.76
CA LEU A 284 -21.03 -41.18 38.27
C LEU A 284 -20.42 -42.38 39.00
N ASP A 285 -20.41 -42.32 40.33
CA ASP A 285 -20.08 -43.45 41.18
C ASP A 285 -21.33 -44.24 41.58
N ASP A 286 -21.16 -45.55 41.46
CA ASP A 286 -21.54 -46.63 42.37
C ASP A 286 -23.04 -46.83 42.77
N PRO A 287 -23.70 -47.93 42.35
CA PRO A 287 -25.08 -48.26 42.74
C PRO A 287 -25.29 -48.61 44.24
N ALA A 288 -24.28 -48.46 45.10
CA ALA A 288 -24.35 -48.73 46.54
C ALA A 288 -24.82 -47.54 47.40
N SER A 289 -24.98 -46.32 46.85
CA SER A 289 -25.44 -45.14 47.60
C SER A 289 -26.99 -45.01 47.64
N LYS A 290 -27.72 -46.07 48.01
CA LYS A 290 -29.20 -46.06 47.98
C LYS A 290 -29.88 -45.41 49.20
N ASP A 291 -29.16 -45.13 50.27
CA ASP A 291 -29.81 -44.75 51.55
C ASP A 291 -29.81 -43.25 51.87
N ASN A 292 -29.20 -42.40 51.04
CA ASN A 292 -29.31 -40.93 51.18
C ASN A 292 -29.25 -40.23 49.81
N PRO A 293 -30.39 -40.05 49.10
CA PRO A 293 -30.42 -39.26 47.88
C PRO A 293 -29.97 -37.82 48.17
N SER A 294 -29.18 -37.23 47.27
CA SER A 294 -28.83 -35.81 47.33
C SER A 294 -30.11 -34.96 47.48
N PRO A 295 -30.10 -33.84 48.23
CA PRO A 295 -31.23 -32.91 48.29
C PRO A 295 -31.75 -32.48 46.90
N GLU A 296 -30.87 -32.44 45.89
CA GLU A 296 -31.25 -32.17 44.49
C GLU A 296 -31.98 -33.35 43.83
N ASP A 297 -31.55 -34.59 44.07
CA ASP A 297 -32.18 -35.80 43.54
C ASP A 297 -33.55 -36.03 44.17
N GLU A 298 -33.69 -35.76 45.47
CA GLU A 298 -34.99 -35.86 46.15
C GLU A 298 -35.95 -34.77 45.68
N LYS A 299 -35.46 -33.55 45.44
CA LYS A 299 -36.25 -32.46 44.83
C LYS A 299 -36.69 -32.81 43.41
N LYS A 300 -35.80 -33.41 42.60
CA LYS A 300 -36.12 -33.89 41.24
C LYS A 300 -37.15 -35.01 41.29
N ARG A 301 -36.99 -36.00 42.18
CA ARG A 301 -37.95 -37.08 42.39
C ARG A 301 -39.33 -36.57 42.80
N LYS A 302 -39.42 -35.67 43.80
CA LYS A 302 -40.69 -35.05 44.23
C LYS A 302 -41.35 -34.25 43.09
N ARG A 303 -40.56 -33.59 42.24
CA ARG A 303 -41.08 -32.90 41.04
C ARG A 303 -41.64 -33.91 40.02
N LEU A 304 -40.96 -35.02 39.81
CA LEU A 304 -41.40 -36.06 38.87
C LEU A 304 -42.64 -36.81 39.37
N GLU A 305 -42.73 -37.11 40.67
CA GLU A 305 -43.93 -37.70 41.29
C GLU A 305 -45.16 -36.79 41.14
N LYS A 306 -44.99 -35.46 41.23
CA LYS A 306 -46.06 -34.48 40.95
C LYS A 306 -46.47 -34.43 39.47
N LEU A 307 -45.53 -34.67 38.56
CA LEU A 307 -45.76 -34.71 37.12
C LEU A 307 -46.26 -36.08 36.63
N ALA A 308 -46.18 -37.14 37.45
CA ALA A 308 -46.47 -38.50 37.04
C ALA A 308 -47.97 -38.83 36.89
N ARG A 309 -48.90 -37.90 37.20
CA ARG A 309 -50.35 -38.18 37.19
C ARG A 309 -51.15 -37.08 36.49
N GLY A 310 -52.06 -37.51 35.61
CA GLY A 310 -53.13 -36.67 35.06
C GLY A 310 -52.68 -35.67 33.98
N PRO A 311 -53.45 -34.59 33.75
CA PRO A 311 -53.23 -33.63 32.65
C PRO A 311 -51.85 -32.97 32.64
N ALA A 312 -51.20 -32.86 33.80
CA ALA A 312 -49.86 -32.28 33.91
C ALA A 312 -48.77 -33.15 33.25
N PHE A 313 -48.93 -34.48 33.29
CA PHE A 313 -48.04 -35.41 32.59
C PHE A 313 -48.15 -35.22 31.07
N GLU A 314 -49.38 -35.25 30.54
CA GLU A 314 -49.64 -35.12 29.11
C GLU A 314 -49.15 -33.77 28.56
N ALA A 315 -49.31 -32.68 29.33
CA ALA A 315 -48.76 -31.37 28.96
C ALA A 315 -47.21 -31.37 28.92
N HIS A 316 -46.55 -31.99 29.90
CA HIS A 316 -45.08 -32.13 29.93
C HIS A 316 -44.57 -33.03 28.80
N LYS A 317 -45.29 -34.13 28.52
CA LYS A 317 -45.04 -35.04 27.42
C LYS A 317 -45.15 -34.35 26.07
N ALA A 318 -46.28 -33.67 25.81
CA ALA A 318 -46.49 -32.91 24.60
C ALA A 318 -45.39 -31.86 24.38
N THR A 319 -45.02 -31.13 25.44
CA THR A 319 -43.92 -30.15 25.39
C THR A 319 -42.58 -30.80 25.06
N SER A 320 -42.28 -31.96 25.66
CA SER A 320 -41.02 -32.67 25.47
C SER A 320 -40.93 -33.30 24.08
N VAL A 321 -42.01 -33.91 23.60
CA VAL A 321 -42.14 -34.43 22.22
C VAL A 321 -41.97 -33.30 21.22
N HIS A 322 -42.61 -32.14 21.44
CA HIS A 322 -42.46 -30.97 20.56
C HIS A 322 -41.00 -30.51 20.48
N ARG A 323 -40.36 -30.28 21.62
CA ARG A 323 -38.94 -29.89 21.67
C ARG A 323 -38.04 -30.93 21.01
N PHE A 324 -38.39 -32.21 21.13
CA PHE A 324 -37.64 -33.28 20.50
C PHE A 324 -37.77 -33.26 18.98
N LYS A 325 -38.99 -33.07 18.45
CA LYS A 325 -39.25 -32.88 17.02
C LYS A 325 -38.51 -31.66 16.47
N GLU A 326 -38.57 -30.52 17.16
CA GLU A 326 -37.81 -29.32 16.78
C GLU A 326 -36.30 -29.58 16.75
N LYS A 327 -35.79 -30.35 17.72
CA LYS A 327 -34.36 -30.66 17.77
C LYS A 327 -33.94 -31.59 16.64
N ILE A 328 -34.72 -32.62 16.34
CA ILE A 328 -34.50 -33.49 15.17
C ILE A 328 -34.51 -32.67 13.88
N GLN A 329 -35.51 -31.81 13.69
CA GLN A 329 -35.57 -30.92 12.53
C GLN A 329 -34.36 -29.99 12.45
N SER A 330 -33.86 -29.49 13.58
CA SER A 330 -32.65 -28.67 13.62
C SER A 330 -31.41 -29.45 13.16
N PHE A 331 -31.33 -30.76 13.45
CA PHE A 331 -30.25 -31.61 12.95
C PHE A 331 -30.40 -31.92 11.47
N ASP A 332 -31.61 -32.17 10.98
CA ASP A 332 -31.88 -32.35 9.55
C ASP A 332 -31.44 -31.11 8.76
N ASN A 333 -31.76 -29.92 9.25
CA ASN A 333 -31.31 -28.66 8.67
C ASN A 333 -29.79 -28.49 8.72
N LEU A 334 -29.16 -28.81 9.86
CA LEU A 334 -27.70 -28.73 10.04
C LEU A 334 -26.97 -29.67 9.08
N MET A 335 -27.37 -30.95 9.03
CA MET A 335 -26.78 -31.96 8.15
C MET A 335 -27.03 -31.66 6.67
N THR A 336 -28.14 -30.99 6.35
CA THR A 336 -28.42 -30.45 5.00
C THR A 336 -27.43 -29.35 4.64
N ALA A 337 -27.26 -28.35 5.50
CA ALA A 337 -26.31 -27.28 5.29
C ALA A 337 -24.86 -27.77 5.17
N VAL A 338 -24.46 -28.75 5.99
CA VAL A 338 -23.12 -29.38 5.88
C VAL A 338 -22.96 -30.12 4.56
N GLY A 339 -23.98 -30.87 4.12
CA GLY A 339 -23.96 -31.56 2.82
C GLY A 339 -23.77 -30.61 1.65
N THR A 340 -24.51 -29.49 1.62
CA THR A 340 -24.34 -28.45 0.59
C THR A 340 -22.93 -27.90 0.57
N LYS A 341 -22.34 -27.60 1.74
CA LYS A 341 -20.95 -27.08 1.82
C LYS A 341 -19.93 -28.09 1.32
N ILE A 342 -20.10 -29.38 1.62
CA ILE A 342 -19.22 -30.45 1.12
C ILE A 342 -19.33 -30.54 -0.41
N GLN A 343 -20.54 -30.53 -0.97
CA GLN A 343 -20.75 -30.61 -2.42
C GLN A 343 -20.12 -29.41 -3.16
N GLU A 344 -20.33 -28.20 -2.66
CA GLU A 344 -19.72 -26.98 -3.20
C GLU A 344 -18.19 -27.05 -3.14
N ALA A 345 -17.61 -27.44 -1.99
CA ALA A 345 -16.16 -27.59 -1.84
C ALA A 345 -15.60 -28.70 -2.76
N HIS A 346 -16.34 -29.79 -2.95
CA HIS A 346 -15.99 -30.88 -3.87
C HIS A 346 -15.97 -30.40 -5.32
N ALA A 347 -16.97 -29.63 -5.75
CA ALA A 347 -17.02 -29.03 -7.08
C ALA A 347 -15.86 -28.05 -7.33
N GLU A 348 -15.52 -27.20 -6.35
CA GLU A 348 -14.39 -26.27 -6.45
C GLU A 348 -13.02 -26.95 -6.54
N MET A 349 -12.92 -28.19 -6.05
CA MET A 349 -11.73 -29.04 -6.11
C MET A 349 -11.68 -29.89 -7.39
N GLY A 350 -12.64 -29.72 -8.30
CA GLY A 350 -12.62 -30.27 -9.65
C GLY A 350 -11.56 -29.59 -10.53
N GLY A 351 -10.84 -30.37 -11.35
CA GLY A 351 -9.83 -29.87 -12.28
C GLY A 351 -8.39 -29.92 -11.73
N GLY A 352 -7.59 -30.86 -12.26
CA GLY A 352 -6.16 -31.00 -11.99
C GLY A 352 -5.80 -32.33 -11.34
N GLY A 353 -5.43 -33.32 -12.15
CA GLY A 353 -5.14 -34.70 -11.72
C GLY A 353 -3.77 -34.95 -11.08
N GLY A 354 -3.06 -33.92 -10.61
CA GLY A 354 -1.65 -34.07 -10.19
C GLY A 354 -1.32 -33.77 -8.73
N ASP A 355 -2.24 -33.21 -7.94
CA ASP A 355 -1.94 -32.78 -6.56
C ASP A 355 -2.47 -33.79 -5.54
N ALA A 356 -1.56 -34.49 -4.85
CA ALA A 356 -1.88 -35.50 -3.85
C ALA A 356 -2.75 -34.96 -2.70
N VAL A 357 -2.58 -33.68 -2.32
CA VAL A 357 -3.38 -33.05 -1.27
C VAL A 357 -4.81 -32.82 -1.75
N LYS A 358 -5.00 -32.42 -3.02
CA LYS A 358 -6.33 -32.29 -3.61
C LYS A 358 -7.06 -33.63 -3.67
N ILE A 359 -6.36 -34.69 -4.03
CA ILE A 359 -6.92 -36.06 -4.07
C ILE A 359 -7.36 -36.47 -2.66
N SER A 360 -6.54 -36.22 -1.64
CA SER A 360 -6.89 -36.51 -0.25
C SER A 360 -8.15 -35.78 0.20
N TYR A 361 -8.27 -34.47 -0.04
CA TYR A 361 -9.49 -33.72 0.28
C TYR A 361 -10.72 -34.18 -0.51
N ARG A 362 -10.55 -34.59 -1.77
CA ARG A 362 -11.64 -35.13 -2.58
C ARG A 362 -12.19 -36.41 -1.97
N ASN A 363 -11.32 -37.37 -1.69
CA ASN A 363 -11.70 -38.63 -1.05
C ASN A 363 -12.38 -38.40 0.31
N ALA A 364 -11.89 -37.42 1.08
CA ALA A 364 -12.49 -37.03 2.35
C ALA A 364 -13.93 -36.49 2.19
N MET A 365 -14.17 -35.64 1.17
CA MET A 365 -15.48 -35.09 0.87
C MET A 365 -16.46 -36.13 0.29
N GLU A 366 -15.98 -37.05 -0.55
CA GLU A 366 -16.77 -38.20 -1.03
C GLU A 366 -17.21 -39.09 0.14
N ALA A 367 -16.29 -39.41 1.05
CA ALA A 367 -16.60 -40.16 2.26
C ALA A 367 -17.58 -39.42 3.19
N GLY A 368 -17.40 -38.10 3.35
CA GLY A 368 -18.33 -37.24 4.09
C GLY A 368 -19.74 -37.21 3.49
N THR A 369 -19.84 -37.20 2.16
CA THR A 369 -21.13 -37.25 1.45
C THR A 369 -21.84 -38.58 1.69
N ALA A 370 -21.13 -39.70 1.53
CA ALA A 370 -21.66 -41.03 1.81
C ALA A 370 -22.11 -41.20 3.27
N LEU A 371 -21.41 -40.56 4.22
CA LEU A 371 -21.80 -40.57 5.63
C LEU A 371 -23.08 -39.78 5.91
N LEU A 372 -23.27 -38.63 5.26
CA LEU A 372 -24.49 -37.85 5.38
C LEU A 372 -25.69 -38.60 4.80
N GLU A 373 -25.52 -39.30 3.67
CA GLU A 373 -26.57 -40.15 3.10
C GLU A 373 -26.95 -41.28 4.06
N LEU A 374 -25.97 -41.95 4.66
CA LEU A 374 -26.22 -43.00 5.66
C LEU A 374 -26.87 -42.47 6.92
N TRP A 375 -26.48 -41.28 7.38
CA TRP A 375 -27.09 -40.66 8.55
C TRP A 375 -28.57 -40.34 8.30
N ARG A 376 -28.92 -39.86 7.11
CA ARG A 376 -30.29 -39.51 6.69
C ARG A 376 -31.16 -40.71 6.35
N ARG A 377 -30.58 -41.90 6.18
CA ARG A 377 -31.33 -43.09 5.77
C ARG A 377 -32.46 -43.37 6.75
N GLU A 378 -33.68 -43.25 6.26
CA GLU A 378 -34.87 -43.63 7.01
C GLU A 378 -35.01 -45.15 7.01
N VAL A 379 -35.53 -45.67 8.12
CA VAL A 379 -35.81 -47.09 8.32
C VAL A 379 -37.21 -47.19 8.89
N GLU A 380 -37.96 -48.21 8.46
CA GLU A 380 -39.25 -48.49 9.05
C GLU A 380 -39.08 -48.79 10.53
N LEU A 381 -39.74 -47.99 11.37
CA LEU A 381 -39.67 -48.13 12.81
C LEU A 381 -40.65 -49.23 13.24
N PRO A 382 -40.24 -50.21 14.05
CA PRO A 382 -41.14 -51.22 14.56
C PRO A 382 -42.21 -50.60 15.48
N ALA A 383 -43.24 -51.37 15.82
CA ALA A 383 -44.19 -50.92 16.83
C ALA A 383 -43.52 -50.91 18.22
N CYS A 384 -43.59 -49.78 18.92
CA CYS A 384 -43.30 -49.67 20.35
C CYS A 384 -44.57 -49.43 21.17
N GLU A 385 -44.52 -49.77 22.44
CA GLU A 385 -45.55 -49.51 23.44
C GLU A 385 -45.16 -48.39 24.42
N GLY A 386 -43.93 -47.86 24.34
CA GLY A 386 -43.44 -46.79 25.20
C GLY A 386 -42.98 -47.28 26.58
N LYS A 387 -42.53 -48.54 26.65
CA LYS A 387 -42.12 -49.24 27.88
C LYS A 387 -40.63 -49.06 28.14
N ALA A 388 -40.21 -49.17 29.40
CA ALA A 388 -38.81 -48.91 29.79
C ALA A 388 -37.85 -50.00 29.26
N GLU A 389 -38.35 -51.21 29.09
CA GLU A 389 -37.63 -52.36 28.52
C GLU A 389 -37.30 -52.15 27.04
N GLU A 390 -37.96 -51.22 26.34
CA GLU A 390 -37.68 -50.90 24.93
C GLU A 390 -36.47 -49.95 24.76
N LEU A 391 -35.87 -49.48 25.86
CA LEU A 391 -34.63 -48.70 25.84
C LEU A 391 -33.36 -49.54 25.91
N THR A 392 -33.45 -50.82 26.32
CA THR A 392 -32.22 -51.61 26.53
C THR A 392 -31.54 -51.96 25.21
N ASP A 393 -32.31 -52.26 24.17
CA ASP A 393 -31.79 -52.63 22.87
C ASP A 393 -32.48 -51.87 21.73
N LEU A 394 -31.70 -51.43 20.75
CA LEU A 394 -32.26 -50.89 19.50
C LEU A 394 -32.88 -52.04 18.70
N PRO A 395 -34.05 -51.84 18.08
CA PRO A 395 -34.62 -52.85 17.19
C PRO A 395 -33.66 -53.19 16.06
N GLU A 396 -33.68 -54.44 15.61
CA GLU A 396 -32.69 -54.99 14.66
C GLU A 396 -32.47 -54.10 13.43
N ALA A 397 -33.54 -53.55 12.84
CA ALA A 397 -33.45 -52.65 11.68
C ALA A 397 -32.75 -51.32 12.00
N VAL A 398 -32.98 -50.76 13.19
CA VAL A 398 -32.35 -49.50 13.67
C VAL A 398 -30.90 -49.76 14.09
N ALA A 399 -30.64 -50.89 14.76
CA ALA A 399 -29.31 -51.33 15.13
C ALA A 399 -28.44 -51.56 13.88
N ALA A 400 -28.98 -52.21 12.84
CA ALA A 400 -28.28 -52.42 11.57
C ALA A 400 -27.92 -51.09 10.88
N ALA A 401 -28.83 -50.11 10.87
CA ALA A 401 -28.54 -48.79 10.31
C ALA A 401 -27.47 -48.04 11.13
N GLN A 402 -27.54 -48.12 12.45
CA GLN A 402 -26.55 -47.54 13.36
C GLN A 402 -25.16 -48.18 13.19
N ASP A 403 -25.10 -49.49 13.02
CA ASP A 403 -23.86 -50.24 12.79
C ASP A 403 -23.25 -49.95 11.42
N ALA A 404 -24.07 -49.88 10.37
CA ALA A 404 -23.62 -49.47 9.04
C ALA A 404 -22.99 -48.06 9.05
N PHE A 405 -23.63 -47.13 9.77
CA PHE A 405 -23.10 -45.79 9.96
C PHE A 405 -21.80 -45.78 10.77
N ARG A 406 -21.71 -46.56 11.86
CA ARG A 406 -20.50 -46.71 12.69
C ARG A 406 -19.31 -47.23 11.87
N VAL A 407 -19.51 -48.30 11.08
CA VAL A 407 -18.45 -48.88 10.24
C VAL A 407 -17.91 -47.86 9.24
N LYS A 408 -18.76 -47.00 8.68
CA LYS A 408 -18.34 -45.95 7.76
C LYS A 408 -17.65 -44.79 8.46
N CYS A 409 -18.01 -44.46 9.70
CA CYS A 409 -17.30 -43.43 10.48
C CYS A 409 -15.83 -43.79 10.71
N GLU A 410 -15.50 -45.08 10.87
CA GLU A 410 -14.11 -45.53 10.99
C GLU A 410 -13.25 -45.21 9.77
N LEU A 411 -13.84 -45.17 8.57
CA LEU A 411 -13.11 -44.83 7.34
C LEU A 411 -12.69 -43.36 7.27
N VAL A 412 -13.28 -42.49 8.10
CA VAL A 412 -12.99 -41.05 8.14
C VAL A 412 -12.49 -40.59 9.51
N LYS A 413 -12.12 -41.49 10.41
CA LYS A 413 -11.75 -41.15 11.79
C LYS A 413 -10.58 -40.17 11.91
N ASP A 414 -9.67 -40.19 10.93
CA ASP A 414 -8.54 -39.28 10.87
C ASP A 414 -8.95 -37.87 10.40
N LEU A 415 -10.15 -37.75 9.80
CA LEU A 415 -10.72 -36.53 9.26
C LEU A 415 -11.80 -35.94 10.18
N VAL A 416 -12.49 -36.80 10.95
CA VAL A 416 -13.55 -36.44 11.88
C VAL A 416 -13.15 -36.93 13.27
N GLN A 417 -12.66 -36.02 14.11
CA GLN A 417 -12.25 -36.37 15.47
C GLN A 417 -13.45 -36.88 16.30
N PRO A 418 -13.35 -38.07 16.93
CA PRO A 418 -14.37 -38.55 17.84
C PRO A 418 -14.44 -37.67 19.10
N VAL A 419 -15.64 -37.48 19.62
CA VAL A 419 -15.89 -36.66 20.81
C VAL A 419 -15.94 -37.57 22.03
N ASN A 420 -15.20 -37.21 23.09
CA ASN A 420 -15.27 -37.90 24.40
C ASN A 420 -15.00 -39.42 24.31
N ASN A 421 -14.21 -39.87 23.33
CA ASN A 421 -14.01 -41.30 23.01
C ASN A 421 -15.31 -42.08 22.74
N LYS A 422 -16.45 -41.39 22.54
CA LYS A 422 -17.71 -42.01 22.14
C LYS A 422 -17.76 -42.03 20.62
N LEU A 423 -17.61 -43.23 20.06
CA LEU A 423 -17.58 -43.49 18.62
C LEU A 423 -18.94 -43.36 17.92
N THR A 424 -20.05 -43.24 18.66
CA THR A 424 -21.40 -43.43 18.11
C THR A 424 -22.23 -42.15 18.15
N CYS A 425 -22.23 -41.40 17.05
CA CYS A 425 -23.28 -40.44 16.72
C CYS A 425 -24.55 -41.21 16.32
N PHE A 426 -25.72 -40.83 16.83
CA PHE A 426 -26.97 -41.48 16.44
C PHE A 426 -27.36 -41.11 15.01
N THR A 427 -27.85 -42.12 14.26
CA THR A 427 -28.47 -41.94 12.95
C THR A 427 -29.85 -41.28 13.09
N ARG A 428 -30.37 -40.73 11.99
CA ARG A 428 -31.72 -40.19 11.95
C ARG A 428 -32.79 -41.25 12.31
N ALA A 429 -32.56 -42.50 11.94
CA ALA A 429 -33.41 -43.64 12.29
C ALA A 429 -33.45 -43.90 13.81
N ALA A 430 -32.30 -43.87 14.49
CA ALA A 430 -32.23 -44.01 15.94
C ALA A 430 -32.98 -42.87 16.65
N LEU A 431 -32.83 -41.62 16.18
CA LEU A 431 -33.59 -40.48 16.69
C LEU A 431 -35.10 -40.64 16.49
N GLY A 432 -35.52 -41.19 15.35
CA GLY A 432 -36.92 -41.52 15.07
C GLY A 432 -37.48 -42.57 16.04
N TRP A 433 -36.70 -43.59 16.38
CA TRP A 433 -37.08 -44.60 17.37
C TRP A 433 -37.33 -44.00 18.76
N PHE A 434 -36.41 -43.15 19.25
CA PHE A 434 -36.59 -42.46 20.52
C PHE A 434 -37.82 -41.53 20.52
N LEU A 435 -38.11 -40.87 19.39
CA LEU A 435 -39.32 -40.07 19.24
C LEU A 435 -40.58 -40.94 19.36
N ALA A 436 -40.61 -42.12 18.73
CA ALA A 436 -41.74 -43.04 18.79
C ALA A 436 -41.99 -43.54 20.24
N ILE A 437 -40.92 -43.84 20.98
CA ILE A 437 -41.02 -44.20 22.41
C ILE A 437 -41.57 -43.02 23.22
N LEU A 438 -41.05 -41.80 22.99
CA LEU A 438 -41.50 -40.59 23.67
C LEU A 438 -42.99 -40.29 23.43
N GLU A 439 -43.49 -40.52 22.21
CA GLU A 439 -44.90 -40.30 21.86
C GLU A 439 -45.83 -41.30 22.55
N LYS A 440 -45.36 -42.51 22.85
CA LYS A 440 -46.20 -43.58 23.42
C LYS A 440 -46.02 -43.79 24.92
N THR A 441 -44.91 -43.32 25.49
CA THR A 441 -44.65 -43.55 26.92
C THR A 441 -45.70 -42.90 27.82
N THR A 442 -46.04 -43.63 28.89
CA THR A 442 -46.84 -43.16 30.02
C THR A 442 -45.99 -42.95 31.28
N CYS A 443 -44.67 -43.10 31.16
CA CYS A 443 -43.73 -43.04 32.28
C CYS A 443 -42.89 -41.75 32.25
N VAL A 444 -43.08 -40.89 33.25
CA VAL A 444 -42.34 -39.62 33.37
C VAL A 444 -40.83 -39.82 33.55
N TYR A 445 -40.41 -40.89 34.23
CA TYR A 445 -38.99 -41.21 34.39
C TYR A 445 -38.34 -41.61 33.07
N LEU A 446 -39.09 -42.32 32.21
CA LEU A 446 -38.62 -42.71 30.88
C LEU A 446 -38.41 -41.48 30.00
N LEU A 447 -39.37 -40.55 30.03
CA LEU A 447 -39.28 -39.29 29.31
C LEU A 447 -38.04 -38.46 29.71
N GLU A 448 -37.77 -38.31 31.00
CA GLU A 448 -36.60 -37.56 31.48
C GLU A 448 -35.28 -38.26 31.16
N ARG A 449 -35.26 -39.60 31.18
CA ARG A 449 -34.09 -40.38 30.77
C ARG A 449 -33.77 -40.15 29.29
N ILE A 450 -34.77 -40.27 28.42
CA ILE A 450 -34.59 -40.01 26.98
C ILE A 450 -34.16 -38.56 26.76
N ALA A 451 -34.76 -37.59 27.44
CA ALA A 451 -34.36 -36.19 27.35
C ALA A 451 -32.89 -35.97 27.76
N THR A 452 -32.42 -36.69 28.77
CA THR A 452 -31.02 -36.62 29.25
C THR A 452 -30.06 -37.27 28.26
N GLU A 453 -30.35 -38.48 27.79
CA GLU A 453 -29.55 -39.17 26.76
C GLU A 453 -29.47 -38.32 25.49
N MET A 454 -30.58 -37.71 25.10
CA MET A 454 -30.65 -36.87 23.91
C MET A 454 -29.86 -35.57 24.03
N LYS A 455 -29.72 -35.01 25.23
CA LYS A 455 -28.83 -33.87 25.46
C LYS A 455 -27.36 -34.24 25.17
N ASP A 456 -26.94 -35.44 25.60
CA ASP A 456 -25.59 -35.94 25.36
C ASP A 456 -25.36 -36.26 23.87
N HIS A 457 -26.32 -36.94 23.22
CA HIS A 457 -26.23 -37.25 21.79
C HIS A 457 -26.32 -36.01 20.89
N ALA A 458 -27.08 -35.00 21.30
CA ALA A 458 -27.17 -33.73 20.59
C ALA A 458 -25.80 -33.04 20.44
N ALA A 459 -24.98 -33.06 21.51
CA ALA A 459 -23.63 -32.51 21.46
C ALA A 459 -22.73 -33.29 20.50
N VAL A 460 -22.85 -34.62 20.48
CA VAL A 460 -22.08 -35.50 19.58
C VAL A 460 -22.47 -35.25 18.12
N ILE A 461 -23.77 -35.13 17.80
CA ILE A 461 -24.25 -34.85 16.44
C ILE A 461 -23.76 -33.48 15.96
N ASP A 462 -23.84 -32.44 16.80
CA ASP A 462 -23.37 -31.09 16.45
C ASP A 462 -21.87 -31.07 16.16
N GLN A 463 -21.06 -31.77 16.97
CA GLN A 463 -19.62 -31.86 16.74
C GLN A 463 -19.27 -32.71 15.53
N PHE A 464 -19.99 -33.80 15.26
CA PHE A 464 -19.83 -34.58 14.04
C PHE A 464 -20.10 -33.70 12.79
N ALA A 465 -21.20 -32.94 12.79
CA ALA A 465 -21.52 -31.99 11.73
C ALA A 465 -20.43 -30.92 11.54
N LYS A 466 -19.91 -30.37 12.66
CA LYS A 466 -18.78 -29.43 12.63
C LYS A 466 -17.50 -30.05 12.08
N GLY A 467 -17.21 -31.32 12.39
CA GLY A 467 -16.06 -32.05 11.85
C GLY A 467 -16.15 -32.19 10.33
N LEU A 468 -17.30 -32.63 9.82
CA LEU A 468 -17.57 -32.70 8.38
C LEU A 468 -17.50 -31.32 7.71
N GLN A 469 -18.06 -30.28 8.32
CA GLN A 469 -17.98 -28.91 7.82
C GLN A 469 -16.53 -28.40 7.76
N LYS A 470 -15.69 -28.78 8.73
CA LYS A 470 -14.28 -28.39 8.78
C LYS A 470 -13.52 -28.93 7.56
N VAL A 471 -13.75 -30.18 7.17
CA VAL A 471 -13.13 -30.78 5.97
C VAL A 471 -13.43 -29.94 4.72
N ALA A 472 -14.69 -29.54 4.51
CA ALA A 472 -15.07 -28.68 3.38
C ALA A 472 -14.42 -27.29 3.46
N THR A 473 -14.31 -26.73 4.66
CA THR A 473 -13.69 -25.41 4.90
C THR A 473 -12.19 -25.44 4.62
N ASP A 474 -11.49 -26.48 5.08
CA ASP A 474 -10.06 -26.67 4.89
C ASP A 474 -9.73 -26.89 3.40
N ALA A 475 -10.55 -27.66 2.67
CA ALA A 475 -10.41 -27.83 1.23
C ALA A 475 -10.53 -26.50 0.46
N ARG A 476 -11.54 -25.66 0.78
CA ARG A 476 -11.68 -24.33 0.18
C ARG A 476 -10.51 -23.41 0.52
N ASN A 477 -10.06 -23.42 1.77
CA ASN A 477 -8.92 -22.62 2.21
C ASN A 477 -7.66 -23.01 1.43
N PHE A 478 -7.42 -24.31 1.24
CA PHE A 478 -6.31 -24.81 0.43
C PHE A 478 -6.41 -24.34 -1.04
N GLN A 479 -7.59 -24.44 -1.66
CA GLN A 479 -7.80 -23.97 -3.03
C GLN A 479 -7.60 -22.45 -3.16
N ASN A 480 -8.05 -21.67 -2.18
CA ASN A 480 -7.82 -20.23 -2.12
C ASN A 480 -6.34 -19.88 -1.94
N GLN A 481 -5.59 -20.65 -1.16
CA GLN A 481 -4.15 -20.49 -1.02
C GLN A 481 -3.43 -20.76 -2.36
N LEU A 482 -3.82 -21.80 -3.11
CA LEU A 482 -3.27 -22.06 -4.43
C LEU A 482 -3.54 -20.92 -5.41
N LYS A 483 -4.77 -20.39 -5.45
CA LYS A 483 -5.12 -19.22 -6.28
C LYS A 483 -4.28 -17.99 -5.91
N ARG A 484 -4.11 -17.69 -4.62
CA ARG A 484 -3.27 -16.57 -4.16
C ARG A 484 -1.81 -16.74 -4.55
N LYS A 485 -1.27 -17.96 -4.45
CA LYS A 485 0.11 -18.25 -4.84
C LYS A 485 0.32 -18.07 -6.35
N ALA A 486 -0.62 -18.55 -7.18
CA ALA A 486 -0.57 -18.35 -8.63
C ALA A 486 -0.61 -16.85 -9.00
N GLN A 487 -1.48 -16.06 -8.36
CA GLN A 487 -1.53 -14.60 -8.55
C GLN A 487 -0.24 -13.90 -8.11
N GLN A 488 0.38 -14.34 -7.01
CA GLN A 488 1.67 -13.79 -6.55
C GLN A 488 2.82 -14.11 -7.51
N ASP A 489 2.86 -15.32 -8.05
CA ASP A 489 3.87 -15.75 -9.02
C ASP A 489 3.73 -14.98 -10.35
N GLU A 490 2.50 -14.75 -10.81
CA GLU A 490 2.22 -13.91 -11.99
C GLU A 490 2.61 -12.45 -11.76
N ALA A 491 2.25 -11.88 -10.60
CA ALA A 491 2.64 -10.51 -10.24
C ALA A 491 4.16 -10.36 -10.11
N LYS A 492 4.87 -11.38 -9.60
CA LYS A 492 6.33 -11.40 -9.53
C LYS A 492 6.95 -11.44 -10.92
N LYS A 493 6.44 -12.29 -11.82
CA LYS A 493 6.88 -12.36 -13.22
C LYS A 493 6.72 -11.00 -13.93
N LYS A 494 5.54 -10.36 -13.77
CA LYS A 494 5.28 -9.02 -14.31
C LYS A 494 6.25 -7.97 -13.77
N ARG A 495 6.52 -7.97 -12.46
CA ARG A 495 7.51 -7.05 -11.84
C ARG A 495 8.93 -7.27 -12.37
N GLU A 496 9.32 -8.51 -12.65
CA GLU A 496 10.64 -8.81 -13.22
C GLU A 496 10.75 -8.34 -14.68
N GLU A 497 9.68 -8.48 -15.46
CA GLU A 497 9.57 -7.95 -16.83
C GLU A 497 9.62 -6.41 -16.84
N ASP A 498 8.83 -5.75 -15.98
CA ASP A 498 8.83 -4.29 -15.81
C ASP A 498 10.20 -3.77 -15.37
N LYS A 499 10.88 -4.48 -14.45
CA LYS A 499 12.23 -4.12 -13.99
C LYS A 499 13.26 -4.25 -15.13
N LYS A 500 13.16 -5.28 -15.97
CA LYS A 500 14.01 -5.42 -17.16
C LYS A 500 13.76 -4.28 -18.15
N ALA A 501 12.50 -3.97 -18.46
CA ALA A 501 12.13 -2.86 -19.34
C ALA A 501 12.63 -1.50 -18.81
N ALA A 502 12.44 -1.22 -17.52
CA ALA A 502 12.92 0.00 -16.87
C ALA A 502 14.45 0.12 -16.89
N SER A 503 15.17 -1.00 -16.73
CA SER A 503 16.64 -1.02 -16.79
C SER A 503 17.16 -0.72 -18.20
N ALA A 504 16.49 -1.24 -19.24
CA ALA A 504 16.81 -0.97 -20.64
C ALA A 504 16.53 0.50 -21.01
N ALA A 505 15.36 1.03 -20.60
CA ALA A 505 15.02 2.44 -20.79
C ALA A 505 16.01 3.38 -20.08
N THR A 506 16.43 3.03 -18.86
CA THR A 506 17.45 3.81 -18.11
C THR A 506 18.81 3.78 -18.80
N ALA A 507 19.21 2.66 -19.40
CA ALA A 507 20.46 2.55 -20.15
C ALA A 507 20.44 3.44 -21.41
N LEU A 508 19.33 3.43 -22.16
CA LEU A 508 19.12 4.32 -23.31
C LEU A 508 19.13 5.80 -22.90
N ALA A 509 18.42 6.16 -21.82
CA ALA A 509 18.41 7.52 -21.29
C ALA A 509 19.79 7.99 -20.81
N LYS A 510 20.58 7.11 -20.17
CA LYS A 510 21.96 7.42 -19.79
C LYS A 510 22.88 7.61 -21.00
N ALA A 511 22.69 6.83 -22.06
CA ALA A 511 23.44 6.99 -23.31
C ALA A 511 23.10 8.33 -24.00
N ALA A 512 21.82 8.70 -24.04
CA ALA A 512 21.35 10.00 -24.54
C ALA A 512 21.88 11.16 -23.68
N ALA A 513 21.76 11.07 -22.35
CA ALA A 513 22.26 12.10 -21.43
C ALA A 513 23.79 12.27 -21.50
N LYS A 514 24.53 11.19 -21.80
CA LYS A 514 25.99 11.27 -21.99
C LYS A 514 26.35 11.98 -23.29
N LYS A 515 25.57 11.81 -24.37
CA LYS A 515 25.70 12.61 -25.61
C LYS A 515 25.39 14.09 -25.37
N VAL A 516 24.34 14.40 -24.59
CA VAL A 516 23.97 15.77 -24.22
C VAL A 516 25.05 16.42 -23.33
N LYS A 517 25.63 15.70 -22.36
CA LYS A 517 26.71 16.23 -21.51
C LYS A 517 28.04 16.46 -22.23
N SER A 518 28.28 15.79 -23.37
CA SER A 518 29.41 16.09 -24.26
C SER A 518 29.12 17.21 -25.26
N GLY A 519 27.86 17.65 -25.38
CA GLY A 519 27.43 18.79 -26.18
C GLY A 519 27.80 20.11 -25.50
N SER A 520 28.84 20.75 -26.04
CA SER A 520 29.22 22.16 -25.99
C SER A 520 29.06 22.96 -24.68
N LYS A 521 30.21 23.42 -24.18
CA LYS A 521 30.30 24.61 -23.30
C LYS A 521 29.92 25.93 -24.01
N GLY A 522 29.53 25.89 -25.29
CA GLY A 522 28.99 27.03 -26.03
C GLY A 522 27.50 26.79 -26.29
N GLY A 523 26.64 27.75 -25.91
CA GLY A 523 25.20 27.68 -26.19
C GLY A 523 24.91 27.52 -27.69
N HIS A 524 23.68 27.12 -28.03
CA HIS A 524 23.25 26.89 -29.40
C HIS A 524 23.38 28.15 -30.28
N GLU A 525 23.72 27.98 -31.56
CA GLU A 525 24.07 29.09 -32.46
C GLU A 525 22.89 30.05 -32.67
N ILE A 526 21.65 29.53 -32.65
CA ILE A 526 20.44 30.34 -32.82
C ILE A 526 20.29 31.45 -31.76
N PHE A 527 20.78 31.23 -30.53
CA PHE A 527 20.75 32.24 -29.46
C PHE A 527 21.92 33.21 -29.50
N ARG A 528 22.92 32.98 -30.36
CA ARG A 528 24.01 33.94 -30.62
C ARG A 528 23.64 34.97 -31.68
N VAL A 529 22.55 34.76 -32.40
CA VAL A 529 22.00 35.73 -33.33
C VAL A 529 21.54 36.96 -32.55
N PRO A 530 22.01 38.18 -32.89
CA PRO A 530 21.58 39.42 -32.25
C PRO A 530 20.06 39.62 -32.29
N ALA A 531 19.51 40.14 -31.19
CA ALA A 531 18.07 40.29 -31.01
C ALA A 531 17.40 41.16 -32.10
N ASP A 532 18.11 42.12 -32.69
CA ASP A 532 17.62 42.99 -33.77
C ASP A 532 17.37 42.26 -35.10
N LYS A 533 17.86 41.02 -35.24
CA LYS A 533 17.60 40.18 -36.42
C LYS A 533 16.29 39.41 -36.33
N TRP A 534 15.69 39.37 -35.15
CA TRP A 534 14.40 38.73 -34.93
C TRP A 534 13.29 39.77 -34.94
N GLY A 535 12.08 39.35 -35.33
CA GLY A 535 10.90 40.15 -35.06
C GLY A 535 10.69 40.27 -33.55
N GLN A 536 10.25 41.42 -33.07
CA GLN A 536 9.86 41.53 -31.67
C GLN A 536 8.50 40.83 -31.47
N MET A 537 8.38 40.05 -30.39
CA MET A 537 7.09 39.51 -30.01
C MET A 537 6.14 40.64 -29.57
N THR A 538 4.86 40.56 -29.92
CA THR A 538 3.88 41.61 -29.59
C THR A 538 3.76 41.73 -28.07
N GLU A 539 4.08 42.91 -27.52
CA GLU A 539 3.88 43.18 -26.09
C GLU A 539 2.48 43.78 -25.89
N LEU A 540 1.62 43.08 -25.15
CA LEU A 540 0.28 43.56 -24.81
C LEU A 540 0.35 44.46 -23.58
N SER A 541 -0.45 45.52 -23.58
CA SER A 541 -0.61 46.41 -22.43
C SER A 541 -1.65 45.90 -21.43
N SER A 542 -2.63 45.11 -21.88
CA SER A 542 -3.70 44.61 -21.02
C SER A 542 -4.29 43.27 -21.50
N PRO A 543 -4.98 42.51 -20.63
CA PRO A 543 -5.61 41.24 -21.01
C PRO A 543 -6.75 41.36 -22.04
N GLU A 544 -7.39 42.52 -22.14
CA GLU A 544 -8.56 42.72 -23.00
C GLU A 544 -8.19 42.65 -24.50
N SER A 545 -6.96 42.97 -24.87
CA SER A 545 -6.48 42.90 -26.26
C SER A 545 -6.08 41.49 -26.71
N VAL A 546 -6.14 40.48 -25.83
CA VAL A 546 -5.66 39.14 -26.14
C VAL A 546 -6.43 38.50 -27.32
N GLY A 547 -7.72 38.79 -27.44
CA GLY A 547 -8.58 38.23 -28.50
C GLY A 547 -8.11 38.58 -29.91
N ASP A 548 -7.54 39.77 -30.10
CA ASP A 548 -7.08 40.28 -31.40
C ASP A 548 -5.75 39.66 -31.86
N HIS A 549 -5.04 38.99 -30.94
CA HIS A 549 -3.70 38.46 -31.17
C HIS A 549 -3.62 36.93 -30.97
N ILE A 550 -4.74 36.21 -31.03
CA ILE A 550 -4.77 34.77 -30.68
C ILE A 550 -3.92 33.89 -31.62
N ASP A 551 -3.74 34.32 -32.87
CA ASP A 551 -3.00 33.60 -33.92
C ASP A 551 -1.50 33.98 -34.00
N GLU A 552 -1.05 34.92 -33.18
CA GLU A 552 0.35 35.36 -33.11
C GLU A 552 0.91 35.22 -31.69
N PRO A 553 2.22 34.97 -31.51
CA PRO A 553 2.79 34.94 -30.18
C PRO A 553 2.88 36.35 -29.61
N TRP A 554 2.52 36.47 -28.34
CA TRP A 554 2.52 37.73 -27.60
C TRP A 554 2.99 37.52 -26.15
N VAL A 555 3.44 38.60 -25.53
CA VAL A 555 3.79 38.64 -24.10
C VAL A 555 3.00 39.74 -23.39
N LEU A 556 2.51 39.46 -22.20
CA LEU A 556 1.97 40.47 -21.28
C LEU A 556 2.96 40.60 -20.11
N ARG A 557 3.58 41.78 -19.99
CA ARG A 557 4.62 42.03 -19.00
C ARG A 557 4.05 42.26 -17.61
N SER A 558 4.69 41.66 -16.59
CA SER A 558 4.45 41.96 -15.18
C SER A 558 2.96 42.09 -14.80
N SER A 559 2.16 41.08 -15.15
CA SER A 559 0.71 41.15 -14.98
C SER A 559 0.32 41.18 -13.49
N SER A 560 -0.48 42.18 -13.10
CA SER A 560 -1.01 42.28 -11.71
C SER A 560 -1.87 41.07 -11.33
N ALA A 561 -2.51 40.42 -12.32
CA ALA A 561 -3.26 39.19 -12.11
C ALA A 561 -2.34 38.02 -11.71
N VAL A 562 -1.14 37.94 -12.28
CA VAL A 562 -0.12 36.94 -11.91
C VAL A 562 0.40 37.20 -10.51
N GLU A 563 0.69 38.46 -10.18
CA GLU A 563 1.12 38.85 -8.82
C GLU A 563 0.07 38.49 -7.76
N THR A 564 -1.20 38.76 -8.03
CA THR A 564 -2.29 38.40 -7.12
C THR A 564 -2.42 36.88 -6.99
N TRP A 565 -2.39 36.14 -8.11
CA TRP A 565 -2.54 34.68 -8.12
C TRP A 565 -1.43 33.95 -7.38
N LYS A 566 -0.16 34.32 -7.63
CA LYS A 566 0.99 33.59 -7.04
C LYS A 566 1.09 33.78 -5.52
N ASN A 567 0.45 34.83 -4.98
CA ASN A 567 0.40 35.16 -3.56
C ASN A 567 -0.79 34.53 -2.81
N LEU A 568 -1.69 33.81 -3.50
CA LEU A 568 -2.74 33.04 -2.83
C LEU A 568 -2.12 31.88 -2.05
N ASP A 569 -2.47 31.69 -0.78
CA ASP A 569 -1.82 30.73 0.12
C ASP A 569 -1.68 29.33 -0.48
N VAL A 570 -2.76 28.79 -1.06
CA VAL A 570 -2.77 27.46 -1.67
C VAL A 570 -1.83 27.36 -2.89
N VAL A 571 -1.75 28.43 -3.69
CA VAL A 571 -0.90 28.48 -4.89
C VAL A 571 0.56 28.67 -4.48
N ALA A 572 0.84 29.60 -3.57
CA ALA A 572 2.19 29.89 -3.07
C ALA A 572 2.83 28.65 -2.43
N MET A 573 2.07 27.93 -1.60
CA MET A 573 2.50 26.67 -0.99
C MET A 573 2.84 25.63 -2.06
N ARG A 574 1.95 25.40 -3.03
CA ARG A 574 2.14 24.37 -4.07
C ARG A 574 3.24 24.70 -5.06
N LEU A 575 3.41 25.97 -5.42
CA LEU A 575 4.55 26.44 -6.22
C LEU A 575 5.87 26.21 -5.48
N SER A 576 5.91 26.45 -4.16
CA SER A 576 7.10 26.22 -3.33
C SER A 576 7.45 24.73 -3.22
N GLU A 577 6.45 23.88 -2.98
CA GLU A 577 6.61 22.43 -2.99
C GLU A 577 7.15 21.94 -4.35
N PHE A 578 6.53 22.37 -5.45
CA PHE A 578 6.98 22.01 -6.80
C PHE A 578 8.41 22.48 -7.05
N ALA A 579 8.74 23.73 -6.70
CA ALA A 579 10.08 24.32 -6.84
C ALA A 579 11.17 23.47 -6.16
N SER A 580 10.88 22.94 -4.97
CA SER A 580 11.81 22.10 -4.20
C SER A 580 12.00 20.68 -4.76
N LEU A 581 11.01 20.17 -5.48
CA LEU A 581 10.95 18.76 -5.90
C LEU A 581 11.21 18.55 -7.39
N TYR A 582 10.92 19.51 -8.26
CA TYR A 582 10.86 19.26 -9.71
C TYR A 582 12.20 18.75 -10.29
N LYS A 583 13.33 19.20 -9.73
CA LYS A 583 14.68 18.73 -10.13
C LYS A 583 14.96 17.28 -9.74
N LYS A 584 14.24 16.74 -8.76
CA LYS A 584 14.39 15.35 -8.28
C LYS A 584 13.61 14.37 -9.17
N GLY A 585 12.61 14.86 -9.92
CA GLY A 585 11.75 14.08 -10.79
C GLY A 585 12.49 13.36 -11.94
N ALA A 586 11.96 12.22 -12.37
CA ALA A 586 12.56 11.41 -13.44
C ALA A 586 12.59 12.15 -14.80
N SER A 587 11.52 12.89 -15.12
CA SER A 587 11.43 13.71 -16.33
C SER A 587 12.53 14.77 -16.38
N PHE A 588 12.79 15.46 -15.25
CA PHE A 588 13.87 16.43 -15.17
C PHE A 588 15.25 15.81 -15.39
N LYS A 589 15.50 14.63 -14.81
CA LYS A 589 16.80 13.96 -14.99
C LYS A 589 17.02 13.54 -16.44
N ALA A 590 15.96 13.19 -17.17
CA ALA A 590 16.03 12.76 -18.57
C ALA A 590 16.13 13.95 -19.54
N GLU A 591 15.24 14.94 -19.39
CA GLU A 591 15.02 16.00 -20.38
C GLU A 591 15.47 17.39 -19.91
N GLN A 592 15.96 17.52 -18.69
CA GLN A 592 16.23 18.83 -18.06
C GLN A 592 14.97 19.73 -17.95
N ARG A 593 13.78 19.12 -18.07
CA ARG A 593 12.46 19.73 -17.95
C ARG A 593 11.58 18.88 -17.05
N ALA A 594 10.79 19.52 -16.20
CA ALA A 594 9.79 18.90 -15.36
C ALA A 594 8.41 19.47 -15.69
N GLN A 595 7.40 18.61 -15.64
CA GLN A 595 6.00 19.01 -15.72
C GLN A 595 5.20 18.18 -14.73
N ALA A 596 4.23 18.80 -14.07
CA ALA A 596 3.32 18.12 -13.15
C ALA A 596 1.92 18.72 -13.26
N ILE A 597 0.90 17.86 -13.33
CA ILE A 597 -0.51 18.30 -13.31
C ILE A 597 -0.81 18.91 -11.95
N ILE A 598 -1.49 20.06 -11.92
CA ILE A 598 -2.01 20.63 -10.68
C ILE A 598 -3.32 19.93 -10.37
N ALA A 599 -3.35 19.13 -9.29
CA ALA A 599 -4.54 18.39 -8.90
C ALA A 599 -5.60 19.31 -8.25
N ALA A 600 -6.84 18.83 -8.19
CA ALA A 600 -7.90 19.52 -7.43
C ALA A 600 -7.44 19.75 -5.98
N LYS A 601 -7.81 20.90 -5.40
CA LYS A 601 -7.36 21.34 -4.05
C LYS A 601 -5.85 21.63 -3.92
N GLN A 602 -5.10 21.65 -5.03
CA GLN A 602 -3.70 22.07 -5.07
C GLN A 602 -3.52 23.42 -5.79
N GLY A 603 -4.54 24.27 -5.79
CA GLY A 603 -4.50 25.54 -6.51
C GLY A 603 -4.98 25.43 -7.97
N LYS A 604 -5.61 24.32 -8.36
CA LYS A 604 -6.05 24.08 -9.76
C LYS A 604 -7.11 25.10 -10.16
N GLU A 605 -8.06 25.35 -9.29
CA GLU A 605 -9.19 26.26 -9.50
C GLU A 605 -8.69 27.69 -9.67
N GLU A 606 -7.86 28.17 -8.75
CA GLU A 606 -7.25 29.50 -8.77
C GLU A 606 -6.38 29.70 -10.01
N THR A 607 -5.59 28.69 -10.38
CA THR A 607 -4.75 28.72 -11.57
C THR A 607 -5.59 28.69 -12.85
N SER A 608 -6.68 27.94 -12.87
CA SER A 608 -7.62 27.93 -14.01
C SER A 608 -8.33 29.27 -14.16
N SER A 609 -8.73 29.90 -13.06
CA SER A 609 -9.30 31.25 -13.04
C SER A 609 -8.31 32.31 -13.52
N LEU A 610 -7.02 32.17 -13.22
CA LEU A 610 -5.99 33.03 -13.78
C LEU A 610 -5.94 32.89 -15.31
N PHE A 611 -5.81 31.66 -15.82
CA PHE A 611 -5.69 31.42 -17.26
C PHE A 611 -6.96 31.81 -18.03
N ALA A 612 -8.14 31.74 -17.43
CA ALA A 612 -9.39 32.19 -18.04
C ALA A 612 -9.37 33.69 -18.40
N LYS A 613 -8.51 34.50 -17.77
CA LYS A 613 -8.35 35.93 -18.11
C LYS A 613 -7.54 36.15 -19.40
N PHE A 614 -6.76 35.16 -19.82
CA PHE A 614 -5.82 35.26 -20.93
C PHE A 614 -6.18 34.32 -22.10
N ILE A 615 -7.25 33.56 -21.97
CA ILE A 615 -7.66 32.59 -22.98
C ILE A 615 -9.13 32.90 -23.33
N PRO A 616 -9.40 33.46 -24.52
CA PRO A 616 -10.75 33.80 -24.93
C PRO A 616 -11.58 32.54 -25.13
N SER A 617 -12.56 32.30 -24.26
CA SER A 617 -13.37 31.09 -24.26
C SER A 617 -14.22 30.93 -25.52
N ASP A 618 -14.63 32.04 -26.13
CA ASP A 618 -15.39 32.07 -27.40
C ASP A 618 -14.57 31.58 -28.60
N LYS A 619 -13.24 31.56 -28.47
CA LYS A 619 -12.32 31.06 -29.49
C LYS A 619 -11.85 29.63 -29.23
N MET A 620 -12.27 28.98 -28.15
CA MET A 620 -11.84 27.60 -27.86
C MET A 620 -12.55 26.60 -28.79
N LEU A 621 -11.78 25.64 -29.32
CA LEU A 621 -12.32 24.52 -30.08
C LEU A 621 -12.90 23.48 -29.12
N ASP A 622 -14.14 23.06 -29.36
CA ASP A 622 -14.74 21.94 -28.65
C ASP A 622 -14.16 20.61 -29.18
N ILE A 623 -13.60 19.82 -28.27
CA ILE A 623 -13.00 18.51 -28.55
C ILE A 623 -13.49 17.43 -27.57
N GLU A 624 -14.67 17.61 -26.95
CA GLU A 624 -15.23 16.62 -26.02
C GLU A 624 -15.42 15.24 -26.66
N ALA A 625 -15.68 15.20 -27.97
CA ALA A 625 -15.81 13.96 -28.73
C ALA A 625 -14.48 13.20 -28.91
N VAL A 626 -13.32 13.86 -28.70
CA VAL A 626 -12.01 13.21 -28.82
C VAL A 626 -11.66 12.52 -27.50
N PRO A 627 -11.26 11.23 -27.50
CA PRO A 627 -10.90 10.52 -26.27
C PRO A 627 -9.82 11.24 -25.44
N GLY A 628 -10.20 11.69 -24.24
CA GLY A 628 -9.34 12.46 -23.33
C GLY A 628 -9.29 13.98 -23.61
N GLY A 629 -10.11 14.48 -24.54
CA GLY A 629 -10.16 15.90 -24.91
C GLY A 629 -10.60 16.81 -23.76
N THR A 630 -11.64 16.42 -23.02
CA THR A 630 -12.13 17.18 -21.85
C THR A 630 -11.05 17.33 -20.79
N ASP A 631 -10.36 16.24 -20.44
CA ASP A 631 -9.26 16.28 -19.45
C ASP A 631 -8.10 17.15 -19.96
N PHE A 632 -7.75 17.05 -21.24
CA PHE A 632 -6.70 17.87 -21.84
C PHE A 632 -7.00 19.37 -21.69
N MET A 633 -8.21 19.81 -22.02
CA MET A 633 -8.63 21.22 -21.95
C MET A 633 -8.78 21.73 -20.51
N ALA A 634 -9.10 20.85 -19.56
CA ALA A 634 -9.25 21.18 -18.15
C ALA A 634 -7.92 21.19 -17.37
N ASN A 635 -6.87 20.58 -17.90
CA ASN A 635 -5.61 20.43 -17.18
C ASN A 635 -4.77 21.71 -17.19
N VAL A 636 -4.27 22.05 -16.01
CA VAL A 636 -3.24 23.06 -15.79
C VAL A 636 -2.01 22.38 -15.21
N TRP A 637 -0.83 22.88 -15.55
CA TRP A 637 0.43 22.21 -15.26
C TRP A 637 1.41 23.17 -14.60
N HIS A 638 2.11 22.69 -13.59
CA HIS A 638 3.40 23.24 -13.22
C HIS A 638 4.45 22.84 -14.26
N PHE A 639 5.39 23.73 -14.56
CA PHE A 639 6.58 23.41 -15.35
C PHE A 639 7.84 23.94 -14.66
N GLY A 640 8.96 23.25 -14.85
CA GLY A 640 10.26 23.66 -14.32
C GLY A 640 11.41 23.28 -15.25
N TYR A 641 12.42 24.13 -15.33
CA TYR A 641 13.58 23.97 -16.21
C TYR A 641 14.89 23.87 -15.44
N ALA A 642 15.87 23.22 -16.05
CA ALA A 642 17.21 23.16 -15.51
C ALA A 642 17.94 24.50 -15.69
N PRO A 643 18.84 24.86 -14.77
CA PRO A 643 19.78 25.95 -15.02
C PRO A 643 20.53 25.66 -16.32
N LYS A 644 20.46 26.58 -17.29
CA LYS A 644 21.08 26.46 -18.63
C LYS A 644 20.42 25.44 -19.56
N LEU A 645 19.16 25.09 -19.34
CA LEU A 645 18.38 24.41 -20.36
C LEU A 645 18.38 25.26 -21.63
N ALA A 646 18.73 24.66 -22.76
CA ALA A 646 18.50 25.23 -24.07
C ALA A 646 17.97 24.15 -25.01
N GLY A 647 16.98 24.48 -25.85
CA GLY A 647 16.49 23.53 -26.84
C GLY A 647 15.30 24.03 -27.64
N CYS A 648 14.83 23.19 -28.56
CA CYS A 648 13.76 23.49 -29.51
C CYS A 648 12.68 22.41 -29.44
N TRP A 649 11.41 22.82 -29.41
CA TRP A 649 10.28 21.91 -29.37
C TRP A 649 9.00 22.55 -29.88
N LEU A 650 8.05 21.71 -30.29
CA LEU A 650 6.65 22.14 -30.42
C LEU A 650 6.06 22.44 -29.05
N ALA A 651 5.09 23.34 -29.00
CA ALA A 651 4.20 23.44 -27.84
C ALA A 651 3.60 22.06 -27.51
N PRO A 652 3.22 21.77 -26.25
CA PRO A 652 2.66 20.46 -25.88
C PRO A 652 1.46 20.07 -26.76
N ASN A 653 1.55 18.89 -27.40
CA ASN A 653 0.61 18.41 -28.42
C ASN A 653 0.42 19.34 -29.64
N ALA A 654 1.37 20.24 -29.90
CA ALA A 654 1.23 21.36 -30.85
C ALA A 654 0.00 22.25 -30.60
N ALA A 655 -0.59 22.19 -29.39
CA ALA A 655 -1.70 23.04 -28.98
C ALA A 655 -1.23 24.49 -28.75
N ALA A 656 -2.17 25.43 -28.72
CA ALA A 656 -1.86 26.75 -28.20
C ALA A 656 -1.51 26.65 -26.71
N MET A 657 -0.61 27.51 -26.24
CA MET A 657 -0.08 27.47 -24.89
C MET A 657 -0.05 28.87 -24.28
N CYS A 658 -0.71 29.03 -23.14
CA CYS A 658 -0.51 30.16 -22.25
C CYS A 658 0.42 29.74 -21.11
N ARG A 659 1.47 30.50 -20.84
CA ARG A 659 2.48 30.19 -19.83
C ARG A 659 2.76 31.41 -18.96
N VAL A 660 2.78 31.20 -17.65
CA VAL A 660 3.14 32.21 -16.65
C VAL A 660 4.49 31.84 -16.05
N LEU A 661 5.47 32.73 -16.12
CA LEU A 661 6.78 32.53 -15.49
C LEU A 661 6.75 33.09 -14.06
N VAL A 662 6.93 32.24 -13.05
CA VAL A 662 6.90 32.66 -11.64
C VAL A 662 8.29 33.05 -11.15
N MET A 663 9.31 32.30 -11.57
CA MET A 663 10.70 32.49 -11.18
C MET A 663 11.62 32.16 -12.36
N GLY A 664 12.73 32.90 -12.46
CA GLY A 664 13.74 32.70 -13.50
C GLY A 664 13.57 33.67 -14.68
N GLN A 665 14.34 33.41 -15.73
CA GLN A 665 14.39 34.21 -16.94
C GLN A 665 14.68 33.30 -18.12
N VAL A 666 13.93 33.46 -19.21
CA VAL A 666 13.97 32.56 -20.37
C VAL A 666 13.96 33.39 -21.64
N SER A 667 14.97 33.23 -22.48
CA SER A 667 14.97 33.72 -23.85
C SER A 667 14.14 32.77 -24.71
N VAL A 668 13.17 33.30 -25.45
CA VAL A 668 12.23 32.53 -26.26
C VAL A 668 12.25 33.07 -27.68
N ILE A 669 12.43 32.18 -28.65
CA ILE A 669 12.27 32.48 -30.07
C ILE A 669 11.18 31.56 -30.61
N ALA A 670 10.10 32.15 -31.11
CA ALA A 670 8.93 31.43 -31.61
C ALA A 670 8.86 31.52 -33.14
N PHE A 671 8.57 30.39 -33.79
CA PHE A 671 8.44 30.27 -35.23
C PHE A 671 7.11 29.64 -35.61
N GLU A 672 6.52 30.12 -36.69
CA GLU A 672 5.39 29.44 -37.32
C GLU A 672 5.90 28.16 -37.99
N LEU A 673 5.30 27.01 -37.69
CA LEU A 673 5.80 25.73 -38.20
C LEU A 673 5.76 25.65 -39.74
N SER A 674 4.74 26.24 -40.38
CA SER A 674 4.64 26.31 -41.84
C SER A 674 5.87 26.98 -42.47
N ASN A 675 6.33 28.10 -41.89
CA ASN A 675 7.55 28.80 -42.32
C ASN A 675 8.81 27.96 -42.05
N VAL A 676 8.90 27.28 -40.90
CA VAL A 676 10.03 26.38 -40.60
C VAL A 676 10.13 25.26 -41.64
N LEU A 677 9.01 24.63 -41.98
CA LEU A 677 8.98 23.53 -42.95
C LEU A 677 9.31 24.02 -44.38
N ASP A 678 8.88 25.22 -44.76
CA ASP A 678 9.25 25.83 -46.05
C ASP A 678 10.76 26.11 -46.14
N VAL A 679 11.38 26.54 -45.04
CA VAL A 679 12.81 26.87 -44.98
C VAL A 679 13.70 25.62 -44.90
N LEU A 680 13.33 24.65 -44.07
CA LEU A 680 14.14 23.45 -43.81
C LEU A 680 13.84 22.29 -44.78
N GLY A 681 12.70 22.31 -45.46
CA GLY A 681 12.28 21.26 -46.36
C GLY A 681 11.82 19.99 -45.64
N ASP A 682 12.28 18.83 -46.12
CA ASP A 682 11.85 17.53 -45.60
C ASP A 682 12.57 17.18 -44.29
N VAL A 683 11.93 17.53 -43.17
CA VAL A 683 12.40 17.27 -41.81
C VAL A 683 11.43 16.43 -41.00
N THR A 684 11.97 15.72 -40.02
CA THR A 684 11.22 15.04 -38.94
C THR A 684 11.20 15.92 -37.69
N CYS A 685 10.40 15.59 -36.67
CA CYS A 685 10.38 16.34 -35.41
C CYS A 685 11.77 16.45 -34.77
N ASP A 686 12.54 15.35 -34.81
CA ASP A 686 13.85 15.29 -34.15
C ASP A 686 14.89 16.06 -34.96
N SER A 687 14.92 15.88 -36.30
CA SER A 687 15.88 16.61 -37.15
C SER A 687 15.55 18.10 -37.27
N MET A 688 14.28 18.50 -37.22
CA MET A 688 13.86 19.91 -37.19
C MET A 688 14.44 20.64 -35.97
N SER A 689 14.40 20.00 -34.81
CA SER A 689 14.86 20.59 -33.56
C SER A 689 16.37 20.83 -33.59
N GLU A 690 17.14 19.84 -34.05
CA GLU A 690 18.59 19.96 -34.23
C GLU A 690 18.97 20.99 -35.30
N ALA A 691 18.23 21.00 -36.42
CA ALA A 691 18.45 21.95 -37.51
C ALA A 691 18.24 23.40 -37.03
N LEU A 692 17.11 23.70 -36.40
CA LEU A 692 16.81 25.04 -35.88
C LEU A 692 17.86 25.51 -34.86
N LEU A 693 18.25 24.66 -33.92
CA LEU A 693 19.25 25.02 -32.90
C LEU A 693 20.65 25.27 -33.47
N SER A 694 20.93 24.73 -34.66
CA SER A 694 22.21 24.89 -35.35
C SER A 694 22.22 26.06 -36.33
N LEU A 695 21.08 26.74 -36.55
CA LEU A 695 21.00 27.87 -37.46
C LEU A 695 21.76 29.09 -36.91
N ASP A 696 22.42 29.77 -37.82
CA ASP A 696 23.09 31.06 -37.63
C ASP A 696 22.79 32.00 -38.82
N GLN A 697 23.34 33.21 -38.80
CA GLN A 697 23.15 34.17 -39.90
C GLN A 697 23.79 33.74 -41.22
N SER A 698 24.73 32.79 -41.19
CA SER A 698 25.40 32.28 -42.39
C SER A 698 24.63 31.13 -43.06
N SER A 699 23.64 30.59 -42.36
CA SER A 699 22.87 29.43 -42.79
C SER A 699 22.06 29.71 -44.06
N PRO A 700 22.01 28.76 -45.01
CA PRO A 700 21.17 28.89 -46.20
C PRO A 700 19.71 29.17 -45.82
N ASN A 701 19.06 30.07 -46.56
CA ASN A 701 17.67 30.47 -46.33
C ASN A 701 17.38 31.19 -45.00
N TRP A 702 18.40 31.60 -44.22
CA TRP A 702 18.23 32.38 -43.00
C TRP A 702 17.30 33.59 -43.19
N SER A 703 17.48 34.34 -44.28
CA SER A 703 16.66 35.53 -44.59
C SER A 703 15.18 35.24 -44.83
N ARG A 704 14.80 33.98 -45.05
CA ARG A 704 13.40 33.54 -45.23
C ARG A 704 12.75 33.08 -43.91
N LEU A 705 13.55 32.80 -42.89
CA LEU A 705 13.06 32.35 -41.59
C LEU A 705 12.53 33.53 -40.78
N LYS A 706 11.28 33.43 -40.33
CA LYS A 706 10.58 34.48 -39.58
C LYS A 706 10.39 34.05 -38.13
N GLY A 707 11.35 34.42 -37.28
CA GLY A 707 11.27 34.21 -35.84
C GLY A 707 10.81 35.46 -35.09
N ARG A 708 10.06 35.28 -34.00
CA ARG A 708 9.75 36.33 -33.02
C ARG A 708 10.45 36.04 -31.69
N MET A 709 11.25 36.98 -31.20
CA MET A 709 12.04 36.82 -29.98
C MET A 709 11.48 37.63 -28.82
N ILE A 710 11.56 37.05 -27.61
CA ILE A 710 11.30 37.75 -26.36
C ILE A 710 12.18 37.19 -25.24
N GLU A 711 12.58 38.05 -24.31
CA GLU A 711 13.19 37.64 -23.05
C GLU A 711 12.13 37.68 -21.94
N MET A 712 11.63 36.53 -21.50
CA MET A 712 10.66 36.44 -20.40
C MET A 712 11.31 36.61 -19.03
N ARG A 713 10.61 37.30 -18.13
CA ARG A 713 10.97 37.51 -16.72
C ARG A 713 9.87 37.02 -15.79
N ALA A 714 10.19 36.90 -14.50
CA ALA A 714 9.20 36.57 -13.48
C ALA A 714 8.03 37.57 -13.51
N GLY A 715 6.80 37.06 -13.51
CA GLY A 715 5.56 37.85 -13.63
C GLY A 715 5.02 37.97 -15.06
N ASP A 716 5.78 37.57 -16.07
CA ASP A 716 5.34 37.65 -17.47
C ASP A 716 4.41 36.48 -17.85
N VAL A 717 3.46 36.78 -18.73
CA VAL A 717 2.58 35.82 -19.39
C VAL A 717 2.96 35.73 -20.87
N LEU A 718 3.25 34.54 -21.37
CA LEU A 718 3.54 34.26 -22.76
C LEU A 718 2.39 33.46 -23.37
N TRP A 719 1.96 33.86 -24.56
CA TRP A 719 1.11 33.06 -25.43
C TRP A 719 1.88 32.57 -26.65
N VAL A 720 1.72 31.29 -26.94
CA VAL A 720 2.22 30.67 -28.16
C VAL A 720 1.04 30.05 -28.89
N PRO A 721 0.76 30.44 -30.14
CA PRO A 721 -0.37 29.90 -30.88
C PRO A 721 -0.17 28.42 -31.25
N GLN A 722 -1.29 27.81 -31.64
CA GLN A 722 -1.34 26.42 -32.06
C GLN A 722 -0.42 26.16 -33.26
N GLY A 723 0.36 25.07 -33.20
CA GLY A 723 1.27 24.66 -34.27
C GLY A 723 2.53 25.52 -34.42
N TRP A 724 2.93 26.28 -33.40
CA TRP A 724 4.20 26.99 -33.39
C TRP A 724 5.33 26.16 -32.77
N VAL A 725 6.56 26.44 -33.22
CA VAL A 725 7.82 25.87 -32.69
C VAL A 725 8.48 26.90 -31.79
N ILE A 726 9.03 26.46 -30.67
CA ILE A 726 9.65 27.33 -29.67
C ILE A 726 11.09 26.86 -29.44
N CYS A 727 12.04 27.78 -29.60
CA CYS A 727 13.40 27.66 -29.10
C CYS A 727 13.51 28.42 -27.78
N GLU A 728 13.95 27.75 -26.71
CA GLU A 728 14.10 28.38 -25.39
C GLU A 728 15.53 28.21 -24.86
N GLU A 729 16.06 29.26 -24.24
CA GLU A 729 17.30 29.25 -23.47
C GLU A 729 17.06 29.88 -22.10
N VAL A 730 17.35 29.13 -21.04
CA VAL A 730 17.23 29.61 -19.66
C VAL A 730 18.48 30.40 -19.30
N SER A 731 18.29 31.70 -19.02
CA SER A 731 19.35 32.55 -18.47
C SER A 731 19.83 31.96 -17.13
N SER A 732 21.10 32.17 -16.78
CA SER A 732 21.70 31.54 -15.60
C SER A 732 20.97 31.89 -14.29
N CYS A 733 20.04 31.04 -13.88
CA CYS A 733 19.26 31.16 -12.66
C CYS A 733 19.22 29.83 -11.90
N LEU A 734 19.08 29.90 -10.57
CA LEU A 734 19.04 28.71 -9.73
C LEU A 734 17.75 27.91 -9.96
N LEU A 735 16.61 28.59 -10.05
CA LEU A 735 15.29 28.00 -10.26
C LEU A 735 14.62 28.71 -11.43
N CYS A 736 13.96 27.94 -12.30
CA CYS A 736 13.18 28.44 -13.41
C CYS A 736 11.89 27.62 -13.48
N TYR A 737 10.76 28.19 -13.08
CA TYR A 737 9.49 27.46 -13.02
C TYR A 737 8.28 28.39 -13.10
N GLY A 738 7.13 27.79 -13.37
CA GLY A 738 5.85 28.50 -13.40
C GLY A 738 4.68 27.56 -13.68
N ALA A 739 3.61 28.12 -14.21
CA ALA A 739 2.42 27.37 -14.60
C ALA A 739 2.13 27.53 -16.10
N ARG A 740 1.48 26.55 -16.70
CA ARG A 740 1.03 26.59 -18.09
C ARG A 740 -0.35 25.96 -18.26
N LYS A 741 -1.08 26.44 -19.26
CA LYS A 741 -2.30 25.83 -19.77
C LYS A 741 -2.19 25.67 -21.28
N SER A 742 -2.64 24.53 -21.79
CA SER A 742 -2.73 24.28 -23.23
C SER A 742 -4.18 24.19 -23.64
N VAL A 743 -4.53 24.77 -24.78
CA VAL A 743 -5.89 24.79 -25.34
C VAL A 743 -5.83 24.68 -26.85
N LEU A 744 -6.93 24.25 -27.47
CA LEU A 744 -7.10 24.32 -28.92
C LEU A 744 -8.02 25.46 -29.30
N ILE A 745 -7.69 26.14 -30.40
CA ILE A 745 -8.34 27.40 -30.81
C ILE A 745 -9.05 27.22 -32.16
N LYS A 746 -10.26 27.74 -32.27
CA LYS A 746 -11.13 27.67 -33.45
C LYS A 746 -10.88 28.84 -34.40
N THR A 747 -9.69 28.89 -34.98
CA THR A 747 -9.32 29.81 -36.07
C THR A 747 -8.76 29.03 -37.26
N ASP A 748 -8.85 29.60 -38.47
CA ASP A 748 -8.30 28.98 -39.68
C ASP A 748 -6.77 28.84 -39.62
N ALA A 749 -6.09 29.83 -39.04
CA ALA A 749 -4.66 29.79 -38.82
C ALA A 749 -4.26 28.66 -37.85
N ALA A 750 -4.96 28.52 -36.72
CA ALA A 750 -4.73 27.43 -35.79
C ALA A 750 -4.97 26.05 -36.44
N LYS A 751 -6.05 25.90 -37.23
CA LYS A 751 -6.34 24.66 -37.98
C LYS A 751 -5.21 24.31 -38.93
N SER A 752 -4.76 25.28 -39.74
CA SER A 752 -3.70 25.11 -40.73
C SER A 752 -2.38 24.68 -40.08
N ASN A 753 -1.94 25.40 -39.04
CA ASN A 753 -0.68 25.12 -38.36
C ASN A 753 -0.71 23.80 -37.57
N TYR A 754 -1.85 23.41 -37.01
CA TYR A 754 -2.01 22.10 -36.38
C TYR A 754 -2.00 20.95 -37.38
N ALA A 755 -2.57 21.15 -38.57
CA ALA A 755 -2.47 20.19 -39.66
C ALA A 755 -1.02 20.01 -40.13
N ALA A 756 -0.24 21.09 -40.20
CA ALA A 756 1.20 21.02 -40.47
C ALA A 756 1.95 20.20 -39.39
N ALA A 757 1.60 20.39 -38.11
CA ALA A 757 2.18 19.62 -37.01
C ALA A 757 1.80 18.14 -37.06
N ALA A 758 0.54 17.81 -37.36
CA ALA A 758 0.11 16.43 -37.58
C ALA A 758 0.84 15.78 -38.76
N GLY A 759 1.06 16.52 -39.85
CA GLY A 759 1.86 16.07 -40.99
C GLY A 759 3.32 15.80 -40.62
N LEU A 760 3.95 16.68 -39.85
CA LEU A 760 5.31 16.48 -39.34
C LEU A 760 5.42 15.24 -38.45
N LEU A 761 4.42 15.01 -37.58
CA LEU A 761 4.38 13.85 -36.70
C LEU A 761 4.27 12.54 -37.49
N LYS A 762 3.42 12.52 -38.54
CA LYS A 762 3.31 11.39 -39.48
C LYS A 762 4.63 11.13 -40.22
N ARG A 763 5.29 12.17 -40.74
CA ARG A 763 6.62 12.05 -41.38
C ARG A 763 7.69 11.47 -40.45
N SER A 764 7.54 11.72 -39.14
CA SER A 764 8.44 11.18 -38.11
C SER A 764 8.12 9.72 -37.74
N GLY A 765 7.18 9.06 -38.42
CA GLY A 765 6.75 7.69 -38.12
C GLY A 765 5.98 7.56 -36.80
N ARG A 766 5.45 8.67 -36.26
CA ARG A 766 4.71 8.70 -34.99
C ARG A 766 3.20 8.73 -35.26
N ASP A 767 2.42 8.15 -34.34
CA ASP A 767 0.96 8.13 -34.46
C ASP A 767 0.37 9.54 -34.32
N ALA A 768 -0.39 9.97 -35.32
CA ALA A 768 -1.08 11.25 -35.37
C ALA A 768 -2.61 11.11 -35.38
N SER A 769 -3.14 9.92 -35.07
CA SER A 769 -4.58 9.61 -35.06
C SER A 769 -5.40 10.60 -34.22
N LYS A 770 -4.94 10.91 -33.01
CA LYS A 770 -5.61 11.88 -32.11
C LYS A 770 -5.58 13.30 -32.66
N MET A 771 -4.48 13.72 -33.27
CA MET A 771 -4.41 15.03 -33.93
C MET A 771 -5.37 15.09 -35.12
N GLN A 772 -5.54 13.98 -35.84
CA GLN A 772 -6.52 13.89 -36.94
C GLN A 772 -7.96 14.01 -36.42
N ALA A 773 -8.30 13.33 -35.33
CA ALA A 773 -9.62 13.43 -34.70
C ALA A 773 -9.94 14.86 -34.25
N VAL A 774 -8.93 15.58 -33.71
CA VAL A 774 -9.05 17.00 -33.38
C VAL A 774 -9.30 17.85 -34.63
N LEU A 775 -8.59 17.59 -35.74
CA LEU A 775 -8.79 18.31 -37.00
C LEU A 775 -10.21 18.10 -37.56
N ASP A 776 -10.83 16.95 -37.28
CA ASP A 776 -12.22 16.68 -37.67
C ASP A 776 -13.23 17.52 -36.87
N CYS A 777 -12.89 17.97 -35.66
CA CYS A 777 -13.74 18.89 -34.87
C CYS A 777 -13.80 20.32 -35.44
N TYR A 778 -12.96 20.66 -36.43
CA TYR A 778 -13.04 21.94 -37.15
C TYR A 778 -14.05 21.94 -38.32
N LYS A 779 -14.71 20.80 -38.57
CA LYS A 779 -15.81 20.68 -39.54
C LYS A 779 -17.10 21.09 -38.86
#